data_AF-A0A379ACI0-F1
#
_entry.id   AF-A0A379ACI0-F1
#
_cell.length_a   1.000
_cell.length_b   1.000
_cell.length_c   1.000
_cell.angle_alpha   90.00
_cell.angle_beta   90.00
_cell.angle_gamma   90.00
#
_symmetry.space_group_name_H-M   'P 1'
#
loop_
_entity.id
_entity.type
_entity.pdbx_description
1 polymer ?
#
loop_
_entity_poly.entity_id
_entity_poly.type
_entity_poly.pdbx_seq_one_letter_code
_entity_poly.pdbx_strand_id
1 'polypeptide(L)'
;MEHFRGHLYNWYDTQTLKPLNPRYVSTVDSGNMAAHLVTLQAGLAQWKYQPVMSLPCILEGLSDTFSLLKDQRSDTRSDIVEQIAAKLSLMQRASPADFHAGMQALLALSVVAEQAYLPTTRLNWPALFHQQLVDFTQEWALLFSWVSPDAPLPADIPSLLWLAELNLNRPGLPEKQAETAIWAARERMAALLELDSRLSDHASMDFRFLYYPATSLLSVGYNMDSGLLDASKYDLFPSEVRLTHYFAISTSQLPAKSWFVLGRLFTQLNNQPAVMSWSGSMFEYLMPHLVMPVYLDTLLEKMALSAVRQQIASGNSTDTPWGVSESGYAAFDVNHNYQYRAFGTPELGLKRGLNDNHVVAPYATLLALMVLPQEATANLIRLKKMGASGDYGYYEALDFTADRLAPGQPFSIVKSYMAHHQAMGLLALSHQLLDAPMVARFMSSALFQSSRLLLQEKVPDDIELYTPRRSFVENSDPKQQRSIPDQREFSGSDPRQPQLQLLSNADYHLMVTHAGTGYSQWKGLALTRWRADSTSNNYGTFCYVTDQQSAEVIAHSYQPTCCERPHYKTRFNDAGIEFDASGTTFSIHTHIVVSPEDDVEIRRITVTNRSRQTRPFDITSYTEVVLAPAASDMAHPAFSNLFVQTEIVDRLEAILAHRRPREENEVTAWMFHAMAIHGNTGRQTSFETDRARFLGRGRTPADAQALMPGSELTGQQGAVLDPVLSIRQSSDVKSGRGRHHRYALRCDT
;
A
#
# COMPACT_ATOMS: atom_id res chain seq x y z
N MET A 1 12.00 23.30 -10.16
CA MET A 1 10.91 22.83 -9.27
C MET A 1 10.82 23.79 -8.09
N GLU A 2 9.60 24.08 -7.62
CA GLU A 2 9.40 24.85 -6.37
C GLU A 2 10.04 24.10 -5.20
N HIS A 3 10.72 24.82 -4.30
CA HIS A 3 11.39 24.25 -3.13
C HIS A 3 11.42 25.29 -2.00
N PHE A 4 11.63 24.84 -0.77
CA PHE A 4 11.61 25.69 0.41
C PHE A 4 12.94 25.63 1.16
N ARG A 5 13.65 26.76 1.26
CA ARG A 5 14.96 26.85 1.95
C ARG A 5 15.99 25.79 1.48
N GLY A 6 16.01 25.53 0.18
CA GLY A 6 16.84 24.49 -0.45
C GLY A 6 16.22 23.08 -0.44
N HIS A 7 15.18 22.82 0.36
CA HIS A 7 14.54 21.52 0.46
C HIS A 7 13.50 21.30 -0.64
N LEU A 8 13.60 20.19 -1.35
CA LEU A 8 12.51 19.68 -2.18
C LEU A 8 11.35 19.21 -1.29
N TYR A 9 10.13 19.29 -1.82
CA TYR A 9 8.97 18.66 -1.21
C TYR A 9 8.97 17.15 -1.48
N ASN A 10 8.26 16.38 -0.65
CA ASN A 10 8.24 14.92 -0.79
C ASN A 10 7.69 14.44 -2.14
N TRP A 11 6.73 15.17 -2.72
CA TRP A 11 6.01 14.70 -3.89
C TRP A 11 5.81 15.80 -4.94
N TYR A 12 6.09 15.46 -6.19
CA TYR A 12 5.83 16.28 -7.37
C TYR A 12 5.10 15.45 -8.41
N ASP A 13 4.21 16.09 -9.15
CA ASP A 13 3.71 15.53 -10.40
C ASP A 13 4.84 15.47 -11.42
N THR A 14 5.13 14.28 -11.96
CA THR A 14 6.31 14.05 -12.79
C THR A 14 6.23 14.67 -14.19
N GLN A 15 5.04 15.10 -14.62
CA GLN A 15 4.85 15.71 -15.95
C GLN A 15 4.88 17.24 -15.86
N THR A 16 4.17 17.80 -14.88
CA THR A 16 4.03 19.24 -14.69
C THR A 16 5.09 19.83 -13.77
N LEU A 17 5.81 18.98 -13.02
CA LEU A 17 6.80 19.36 -12.01
C LEU A 17 6.24 20.24 -10.89
N LYS A 18 4.91 20.25 -10.73
CA LYS A 18 4.21 20.97 -9.66
C LYS A 18 4.21 20.12 -8.38
N PRO A 19 4.34 20.75 -7.21
CA PRO A 19 4.28 20.02 -5.96
C PRO A 19 2.87 19.46 -5.71
N LEU A 20 2.81 18.25 -5.17
CA LEU A 20 1.55 17.63 -4.74
C LEU A 20 1.23 18.04 -3.31
N ASN A 21 -0.07 18.12 -2.98
CA ASN A 21 -0.51 18.44 -1.63
C ASN A 21 -0.60 17.17 -0.76
N PRO A 22 -0.29 17.27 0.55
CA PRO A 22 0.24 18.46 1.22
C PRO A 22 1.70 18.75 0.82
N ARG A 23 2.05 20.03 0.69
CA ARG A 23 3.44 20.45 0.46
C ARG A 23 4.23 20.21 1.74
N TYR A 24 5.06 19.18 1.73
CA TYR A 24 5.73 18.68 2.93
C TYR A 24 7.24 18.57 2.73
N VAL A 25 8.01 19.03 3.71
CA VAL A 25 9.46 18.87 3.78
C VAL A 25 9.79 17.81 4.83
N SER A 26 10.25 16.65 4.37
CA SER A 26 10.77 15.57 5.24
C SER A 26 12.22 15.81 5.63
N THR A 27 12.51 15.69 6.92
CA THR A 27 13.88 15.79 7.46
C THR A 27 14.78 14.69 6.92
N VAL A 28 14.27 13.46 6.83
CA VAL A 28 15.03 12.29 6.39
C VAL A 28 15.28 12.36 4.89
N ASP A 29 14.25 12.63 4.09
CA ASP A 29 14.40 12.66 2.63
C ASP A 29 15.36 13.77 2.19
N SER A 30 15.25 14.94 2.85
CA SER A 30 16.16 16.06 2.62
C SER A 30 17.61 15.72 2.98
N GLY A 31 17.84 15.12 4.16
CA GLY A 31 19.19 14.77 4.60
C GLY A 31 19.81 13.66 3.76
N ASN A 32 18.99 12.68 3.37
CA ASN A 32 19.37 11.61 2.46
C ASN A 32 19.80 12.19 1.11
N MET A 33 18.97 13.06 0.52
CA MET A 33 19.28 13.74 -0.74
C MET A 33 20.55 14.58 -0.63
N ALA A 34 20.67 15.45 0.38
CA ALA A 34 21.82 16.35 0.53
C ALA A 34 23.15 15.57 0.68
N ALA A 35 23.16 14.51 1.50
CA ALA A 35 24.33 13.66 1.66
C ALA A 35 24.71 12.92 0.37
N HIS A 36 23.73 12.41 -0.37
CA HIS A 36 23.99 11.72 -1.65
C HIS A 36 24.44 12.69 -2.74
N LEU A 37 23.94 13.93 -2.78
CA LEU A 37 24.41 14.95 -3.71
C LEU A 37 25.89 15.28 -3.49
N VAL A 38 26.33 15.44 -2.24
CA VAL A 38 27.75 15.64 -1.90
C VAL A 38 28.59 14.40 -2.26
N THR A 39 28.05 13.20 -2.06
CA THR A 39 28.72 11.94 -2.44
C THR A 39 28.88 11.82 -3.95
N LEU A 40 27.84 12.19 -4.71
CA LEU A 40 27.85 12.21 -6.17
C LEU A 40 28.85 13.25 -6.69
N GLN A 41 28.86 14.44 -6.07
CA GLN A 41 29.81 15.50 -6.38
C GLN A 41 31.26 15.01 -6.28
N ALA A 42 31.60 14.33 -5.17
CA ALA A 42 32.91 13.72 -4.99
C ALA A 42 33.24 12.68 -6.08
N GLY A 43 32.25 11.91 -6.54
CA GLY A 43 32.40 10.99 -7.67
C GLY A 43 32.68 11.69 -9.00
N LEU A 44 31.93 12.75 -9.34
CA LEU A 44 32.14 13.52 -10.56
C LEU A 44 33.51 14.19 -10.58
N ALA A 45 33.98 14.68 -9.43
CA ALA A 45 35.31 15.29 -9.32
C ALA A 45 36.45 14.30 -9.63
N GLN A 46 36.24 12.99 -9.46
CA GLN A 46 37.23 11.95 -9.79
C GLN A 46 37.32 11.70 -11.31
N TRP A 47 36.23 11.87 -12.05
CA TRP A 47 36.16 11.53 -13.49
C TRP A 47 37.14 12.32 -14.35
N LYS A 48 37.51 13.53 -13.93
CA LYS A 48 38.50 14.34 -14.67
C LYS A 48 39.90 13.72 -14.71
N TYR A 49 40.23 12.89 -13.71
CA TYR A 49 41.55 12.26 -13.57
C TYR A 49 41.56 10.78 -13.95
N GLN A 50 40.39 10.14 -13.98
CA GLN A 50 40.27 8.74 -14.40
C GLN A 50 40.44 8.61 -15.92
N PRO A 51 40.83 7.41 -16.42
CA PRO A 51 40.85 7.13 -17.84
C PRO A 51 39.51 7.47 -18.48
N VAL A 52 39.52 8.14 -19.64
CA VAL A 52 38.27 8.50 -20.34
C VAL A 52 37.43 7.30 -20.75
N MET A 53 38.05 6.12 -20.83
CA MET A 53 37.40 4.84 -21.04
C MET A 53 38.08 3.76 -20.22
N SER A 54 37.31 3.03 -19.42
CA SER A 54 37.78 1.80 -18.77
C SER A 54 37.53 0.62 -19.71
N LEU A 55 38.54 0.25 -20.50
CA LEU A 55 38.43 -0.89 -21.44
C LEU A 55 38.00 -2.20 -20.75
N PRO A 56 38.52 -2.56 -19.56
CA PRO A 56 38.06 -3.74 -18.85
C PRO A 56 36.57 -3.69 -18.53
N CYS A 57 36.08 -2.57 -17.98
CA CYS A 57 34.68 -2.40 -17.62
C CYS A 57 33.76 -2.46 -18.86
N ILE A 58 34.20 -1.90 -19.98
CA ILE A 58 33.44 -1.91 -21.24
C ILE A 58 33.35 -3.34 -21.79
N LEU A 59 34.44 -4.12 -21.74
CA LEU A 59 34.43 -5.52 -22.15
C LEU A 59 33.58 -6.41 -21.25
N GLU A 60 33.62 -6.19 -19.93
CA GLU A 60 32.75 -6.89 -18.98
C GLU A 60 31.28 -6.58 -19.29
N GLY A 61 30.93 -5.31 -19.45
CA GLY A 61 29.57 -4.91 -19.81
C GLY A 61 29.10 -5.46 -21.18
N LEU A 62 29.98 -5.52 -22.18
CA LEU A 62 29.67 -6.17 -23.47
C LEU A 62 29.48 -7.67 -23.31
N SER A 63 30.27 -8.31 -22.45
CA SER A 63 30.17 -9.75 -22.15
C SER A 63 28.86 -10.08 -21.43
N ASP A 64 28.40 -9.21 -20.53
CA ASP A 64 27.11 -9.36 -19.84
C ASP A 64 25.95 -9.24 -20.83
N THR A 65 25.92 -8.19 -21.66
CA THR A 65 24.90 -8.02 -22.71
C THR A 65 24.90 -9.21 -23.68
N PHE A 66 26.10 -9.69 -24.06
CA PHE A 66 26.26 -10.85 -24.93
C PHE A 66 25.78 -12.15 -24.27
N SER A 67 25.98 -12.32 -22.96
CA SER A 67 25.49 -13.48 -22.22
C SER A 67 23.96 -13.51 -22.20
N LEU A 68 23.31 -12.36 -22.00
CA LEU A 68 21.85 -12.23 -22.05
C LEU A 68 21.30 -12.47 -23.47
N LEU A 69 22.02 -12.03 -24.49
CA LEU A 69 21.73 -12.37 -25.90
C LEU A 69 21.78 -13.88 -26.11
N LYS A 70 22.81 -14.55 -25.59
CA LYS A 70 23.00 -16.00 -25.72
C LYS A 70 21.88 -16.78 -25.02
N ASP A 71 21.46 -16.37 -23.83
CA ASP A 71 20.42 -17.04 -23.05
C ASP A 71 19.02 -16.95 -23.67
N GLN A 72 18.76 -15.95 -24.53
CA GLN A 72 17.45 -15.74 -25.16
C GLN A 72 17.18 -16.62 -26.41
N ARG A 73 18.09 -17.50 -26.83
CA ARG A 73 17.89 -18.25 -28.09
C ARG A 73 17.89 -19.77 -27.96
N SER A 74 16.89 -20.37 -28.59
CA SER A 74 16.79 -21.80 -28.91
C SER A 74 17.30 -22.16 -30.32
N ASP A 75 17.57 -21.19 -31.21
CA ASP A 75 17.99 -21.44 -32.60
C ASP A 75 18.64 -20.20 -33.25
N THR A 76 19.88 -19.89 -32.86
CA THR A 76 20.74 -18.94 -33.61
C THR A 76 21.70 -19.73 -34.46
N ARG A 77 22.10 -19.19 -35.62
CA ARG A 77 23.32 -19.60 -36.32
C ARG A 77 24.52 -19.63 -35.34
N SER A 78 24.84 -20.83 -34.82
CA SER A 78 25.83 -21.06 -33.75
C SER A 78 27.19 -20.43 -34.06
N ASP A 79 27.52 -20.38 -35.35
CA ASP A 79 28.76 -19.83 -35.89
C ASP A 79 28.97 -18.35 -35.60
N ILE A 80 27.93 -17.51 -35.61
CA ILE A 80 28.08 -16.07 -35.33
C ILE A 80 28.30 -15.83 -33.83
N VAL A 81 27.56 -16.54 -32.98
CA VAL A 81 27.68 -16.45 -31.52
C VAL A 81 29.07 -16.92 -31.09
N GLU A 82 29.56 -18.02 -31.64
CA GLU A 82 30.92 -18.51 -31.39
C GLU A 82 31.99 -17.51 -31.85
N GLN A 83 31.81 -16.86 -33.00
CA GLN A 83 32.71 -15.81 -33.48
C GLN A 83 32.74 -14.60 -32.55
N ILE A 84 31.58 -14.12 -32.08
CA ILE A 84 31.49 -13.02 -31.12
C ILE A 84 32.17 -13.42 -29.80
N ALA A 85 31.89 -14.60 -29.28
CA ALA A 85 32.48 -15.11 -28.04
C ALA A 85 34.01 -15.23 -28.13
N ALA A 86 34.53 -15.78 -29.24
CA ALA A 86 35.96 -15.89 -29.49
C ALA A 86 36.61 -14.51 -29.59
N LYS A 87 35.94 -13.55 -30.24
CA LYS A 87 36.46 -12.18 -30.38
C LYS A 87 36.49 -11.43 -29.05
N LEU A 88 35.42 -11.50 -28.25
CA LEU A 88 35.40 -10.94 -26.89
C LEU A 88 36.54 -11.51 -26.03
N SER A 89 36.76 -12.83 -26.09
CA SER A 89 37.83 -13.50 -25.35
C SER A 89 39.23 -13.03 -25.77
N LEU A 90 39.47 -12.79 -27.06
CA LEU A 90 40.73 -12.22 -27.55
C LEU A 90 40.94 -10.78 -27.06
N MET A 91 39.88 -9.99 -27.02
CA MET A 91 39.94 -8.58 -26.64
C MET A 91 40.25 -8.36 -25.15
N GLN A 92 39.93 -9.31 -24.27
CA GLN A 92 40.31 -9.26 -22.85
C GLN A 92 41.82 -9.11 -22.62
N ARG A 93 42.65 -9.47 -23.61
CA ARG A 93 44.12 -9.38 -23.54
C ARG A 93 44.71 -8.43 -24.57
N ALA A 94 43.87 -7.71 -25.31
CA ALA A 94 44.33 -6.82 -26.37
C ALA A 94 44.98 -5.56 -25.80
N SER A 95 45.99 -5.06 -26.50
CA SER A 95 46.50 -3.71 -26.23
C SER A 95 45.40 -2.69 -26.56
N PRO A 96 45.42 -1.48 -25.96
CA PRO A 96 44.50 -0.41 -26.35
C PRO A 96 44.48 -0.10 -27.86
N ALA A 97 45.62 -0.24 -28.54
CA ALA A 97 45.71 -0.04 -29.99
C ALA A 97 44.97 -1.12 -30.79
N ASP A 98 45.06 -2.38 -30.35
CA ASP A 98 44.37 -3.52 -30.99
C ASP A 98 42.87 -3.57 -30.64
N PHE A 99 42.49 -2.91 -29.53
CA PHE A 99 41.13 -2.87 -29.02
C PHE A 99 40.16 -2.27 -30.03
N HIS A 100 40.52 -1.17 -30.69
CA HIS A 100 39.66 -0.50 -31.68
C HIS A 100 39.35 -1.40 -32.87
N ALA A 101 40.37 -2.06 -33.44
CA ALA A 101 40.18 -3.03 -34.53
C ALA A 101 39.32 -4.22 -34.07
N GLY A 102 39.47 -4.63 -32.81
CA GLY A 102 38.61 -5.61 -32.17
C GLY A 102 37.13 -5.21 -32.15
N MET A 103 36.85 -3.98 -31.73
CA MET A 103 35.49 -3.42 -31.64
C MET A 103 34.82 -3.28 -33.00
N GLN A 104 35.54 -2.85 -34.04
CA GLN A 104 35.00 -2.77 -35.41
C GLN A 104 34.59 -4.15 -35.94
N ALA A 105 35.38 -5.19 -35.64
CA ALA A 105 35.03 -6.55 -36.00
C ALA A 105 33.79 -7.06 -35.23
N LEU A 106 33.67 -6.75 -33.93
CA LEU A 106 32.46 -7.05 -33.16
C LEU A 106 31.23 -6.32 -33.71
N LEU A 107 31.37 -5.05 -34.09
CA LEU A 107 30.30 -4.26 -34.68
C LEU A 107 29.79 -4.91 -35.97
N ALA A 108 30.69 -5.34 -36.86
CA ALA A 108 30.32 -6.05 -38.08
C ALA A 108 29.56 -7.36 -37.79
N LEU A 109 30.01 -8.14 -36.79
CA LEU A 109 29.33 -9.37 -36.37
C LEU A 109 27.95 -9.10 -35.75
N SER A 110 27.81 -8.02 -34.98
CA SER A 110 26.57 -7.66 -34.31
C SER A 110 25.42 -7.32 -35.28
N VAL A 111 25.73 -6.68 -36.42
CA VAL A 111 24.74 -6.40 -37.49
C VAL A 111 24.12 -7.70 -37.99
N VAL A 112 24.94 -8.73 -38.24
CA VAL A 112 24.46 -10.03 -38.71
C VAL A 112 23.66 -10.75 -37.61
N ALA A 113 24.09 -10.64 -36.35
CA ALA A 113 23.39 -11.21 -35.20
C ALA A 113 22.00 -10.59 -35.00
N GLU A 114 21.88 -9.27 -35.16
CA GLU A 114 20.63 -8.51 -35.07
C GLU A 114 19.68 -8.88 -36.21
N GLN A 115 20.16 -8.86 -37.45
CA GLN A 115 19.35 -9.22 -38.63
C GLN A 115 18.84 -10.66 -38.60
N ALA A 116 19.59 -11.57 -37.98
CA ALA A 116 19.20 -12.96 -37.82
C ALA A 116 18.21 -13.19 -36.67
N TYR A 117 17.87 -12.18 -35.87
CA TYR A 117 17.01 -12.32 -34.70
C TYR A 117 15.52 -12.13 -35.04
N LEU A 118 14.70 -13.08 -34.62
CA LEU A 118 13.24 -12.96 -34.60
C LEU A 118 12.84 -12.73 -33.13
N PRO A 119 12.22 -11.60 -32.79
CA PRO A 119 11.94 -11.26 -31.40
C PRO A 119 10.90 -12.22 -30.79
N THR A 120 11.34 -12.99 -29.78
CA THR A 120 10.48 -13.87 -28.96
C THR A 120 10.20 -13.29 -27.58
N THR A 121 10.97 -12.29 -27.18
CA THR A 121 10.92 -11.60 -25.88
C THR A 121 10.66 -10.10 -26.04
N ARG A 122 10.26 -9.43 -24.95
CA ARG A 122 10.03 -7.98 -24.92
C ARG A 122 11.30 -7.15 -25.16
N LEU A 123 12.46 -7.64 -24.74
CA LEU A 123 13.77 -7.01 -24.94
C LEU A 123 14.50 -7.66 -26.11
N ASN A 124 15.10 -6.83 -26.98
CA ASN A 124 15.91 -7.24 -28.12
C ASN A 124 17.40 -7.10 -27.77
N TRP A 125 17.98 -8.09 -27.08
CA TRP A 125 19.40 -8.06 -26.70
C TRP A 125 20.37 -7.95 -27.89
N PRO A 126 20.14 -8.57 -29.07
CA PRO A 126 20.95 -8.31 -30.25
C PRO A 126 21.04 -6.82 -30.64
N ALA A 127 19.90 -6.12 -30.67
CA ALA A 127 19.89 -4.69 -30.97
C ALA A 127 20.58 -3.87 -29.87
N LEU A 128 20.39 -4.22 -28.59
CA LEU A 128 21.08 -3.55 -27.48
C LEU A 128 22.59 -3.76 -27.51
N PHE A 129 23.05 -4.98 -27.84
CA PHE A 129 24.46 -5.29 -28.02
C PHE A 129 25.06 -4.52 -29.20
N HIS A 130 24.35 -4.45 -30.33
CA HIS A 130 24.74 -3.64 -31.48
C HIS A 130 24.85 -2.16 -31.11
N GLN A 131 23.83 -1.59 -30.45
CA GLN A 131 23.82 -0.20 -30.03
C GLN A 131 24.98 0.11 -29.08
N GLN A 132 25.27 -0.77 -28.12
CA GLN A 132 26.40 -0.60 -27.18
C GLN A 132 27.75 -0.53 -27.93
N LEU A 133 27.93 -1.33 -28.99
CA LEU A 133 29.12 -1.28 -29.85
C LEU A 133 29.17 0.02 -30.68
N VAL A 134 28.03 0.47 -31.21
CA VAL A 134 27.92 1.74 -31.95
C VAL A 134 28.31 2.91 -31.05
N ASP A 135 27.72 3.01 -29.86
CA ASP A 135 27.98 4.09 -28.91
C ASP A 135 29.47 4.15 -28.55
N PHE A 136 30.07 2.99 -28.26
CA PHE A 136 31.50 2.93 -27.99
C PHE A 136 32.36 3.37 -29.18
N THR A 137 32.07 2.89 -30.39
CA THR A 137 32.89 3.21 -31.56
C THR A 137 32.83 4.69 -31.93
N GLN A 138 31.67 5.33 -31.76
CA GLN A 138 31.51 6.78 -31.93
C GLN A 138 32.32 7.55 -30.88
N GLU A 139 32.20 7.14 -29.62
CA GLU A 139 32.92 7.74 -28.51
C GLU A 139 34.45 7.64 -28.70
N TRP A 140 34.92 6.48 -29.16
CA TRP A 140 36.31 6.24 -29.46
C TRP A 140 36.80 7.15 -30.59
N ALA A 141 36.05 7.23 -31.70
CA ALA A 141 36.40 8.08 -32.83
C ALA A 141 36.52 9.56 -32.44
N LEU A 142 35.70 10.02 -31.49
CA LEU A 142 35.75 11.38 -30.98
C LEU A 142 37.01 11.64 -30.13
N LEU A 143 37.19 10.86 -29.06
CA LEU A 143 38.24 11.09 -28.05
C LEU A 143 39.65 10.68 -28.51
N PHE A 144 39.74 9.77 -29.48
CA PHE A 144 41.00 9.26 -30.04
C PHE A 144 41.20 9.65 -31.51
N SER A 145 40.49 10.67 -32.00
CA SER A 145 40.65 11.25 -33.35
C SER A 145 42.10 11.65 -33.70
N TRP A 146 42.91 11.91 -32.67
CA TRP A 146 44.31 12.29 -32.80
C TRP A 146 45.27 11.11 -32.99
N VAL A 147 44.84 9.87 -32.72
CA VAL A 147 45.71 8.69 -32.78
C VAL A 147 46.05 8.36 -34.23
N SER A 148 47.35 8.30 -34.54
CA SER A 148 47.87 7.94 -35.86
C SER A 148 49.17 7.14 -35.74
N PRO A 149 49.71 6.56 -36.83
CA PRO A 149 51.00 5.86 -36.80
C PRO A 149 52.15 6.73 -36.24
N ASP A 150 52.13 8.03 -36.52
CA ASP A 150 53.15 8.99 -36.07
C ASP A 150 52.91 9.51 -34.64
N ALA A 151 51.71 9.31 -34.10
CA ALA A 151 51.32 9.71 -32.76
C ALA A 151 50.46 8.61 -32.10
N PRO A 152 51.07 7.47 -31.72
CA PRO A 152 50.35 6.34 -31.16
C PRO A 152 49.83 6.64 -29.74
N LEU A 153 48.79 5.93 -29.34
CA LEU A 153 48.23 5.99 -27.99
C LEU A 153 49.32 5.69 -26.93
N PRO A 154 49.29 6.34 -25.74
CA PRO A 154 50.16 5.95 -24.63
C PRO A 154 49.86 4.52 -24.16
N ALA A 155 50.73 3.97 -23.32
CA ALA A 155 50.52 2.64 -22.74
C ALA A 155 49.19 2.54 -21.97
N ASP A 156 48.81 3.62 -21.29
CA ASP A 156 47.55 3.73 -20.56
C ASP A 156 46.56 4.66 -21.28
N ILE A 157 45.26 4.40 -21.08
CA ILE A 157 44.21 5.28 -21.57
C ILE A 157 44.29 6.63 -20.85
N PRO A 158 44.40 7.76 -21.59
CA PRO A 158 44.52 9.07 -20.99
C PRO A 158 43.25 9.49 -20.24
N SER A 159 43.41 10.40 -19.28
CA SER A 159 42.29 11.02 -18.59
C SER A 159 41.68 12.18 -19.38
N LEU A 160 40.53 12.65 -18.91
CA LEU A 160 39.85 13.78 -19.55
C LEU A 160 40.70 15.06 -19.49
N LEU A 161 41.32 15.31 -18.34
CA LEU A 161 42.26 16.43 -18.17
C LEU A 161 43.45 16.31 -19.12
N TRP A 162 44.01 15.10 -19.25
CA TRP A 162 45.15 14.86 -20.14
C TRP A 162 44.79 15.18 -21.60
N LEU A 163 43.60 14.80 -22.07
CA LEU A 163 43.13 15.11 -23.42
C LEU A 163 42.81 16.60 -23.60
N ALA A 164 42.28 17.28 -22.60
CA ALA A 164 42.06 18.74 -22.66
C ALA A 164 43.37 19.54 -22.80
N GLU A 165 44.48 18.93 -22.40
CA GLU A 165 45.85 19.44 -22.46
C GLU A 165 46.71 18.68 -23.51
N LEU A 166 46.07 17.99 -24.47
CA LEU A 166 46.75 17.07 -25.40
C LEU A 166 47.98 17.67 -26.10
N ASN A 167 47.91 18.92 -26.59
CA ASN A 167 49.04 19.57 -27.26
C ASN A 167 50.25 19.81 -26.33
N LEU A 168 50.01 20.00 -25.03
CA LEU A 168 51.07 20.11 -24.02
C LEU A 168 51.67 18.73 -23.71
N ASN A 169 50.82 17.71 -23.66
CA ASN A 169 51.21 16.34 -23.36
C ASN A 169 51.87 15.61 -24.55
N ARG A 170 51.64 16.08 -25.79
CA ARG A 170 52.24 15.58 -27.03
C ARG A 170 52.80 16.74 -27.87
N PRO A 171 53.93 17.32 -27.47
CA PRO A 171 54.56 18.40 -28.23
C PRO A 171 54.97 17.90 -29.62
N GLY A 172 54.44 18.52 -30.68
CA GLY A 172 54.68 18.13 -32.08
C GLY A 172 53.47 17.52 -32.79
N LEU A 173 52.38 17.22 -32.08
CA LEU A 173 51.11 16.85 -32.69
C LEU A 173 50.51 18.06 -33.44
N PRO A 174 50.11 17.92 -34.72
CA PRO A 174 49.47 19.02 -35.45
C PRO A 174 48.19 19.49 -34.78
N GLU A 175 48.03 20.81 -34.63
CA GLU A 175 46.89 21.39 -33.90
C GLU A 175 45.54 20.94 -34.45
N LYS A 176 45.39 20.89 -35.79
CA LYS A 176 44.18 20.40 -36.47
C LYS A 176 43.85 18.94 -36.16
N GLN A 177 44.86 18.10 -35.89
CA GLN A 177 44.67 16.69 -35.57
C GLN A 177 44.25 16.50 -34.11
N ALA A 178 44.68 17.39 -33.22
CA ALA A 178 44.34 17.38 -31.80
C ALA A 178 42.99 18.06 -31.50
N GLU A 179 42.56 18.98 -32.35
CA GLU A 179 41.43 19.90 -32.13
C GLU A 179 40.15 19.20 -31.69
N THR A 180 39.73 18.14 -32.40
CA THR A 180 38.48 17.42 -32.10
C THR A 180 38.50 16.78 -30.72
N ALA A 181 39.58 16.08 -30.36
CA ALA A 181 39.71 15.42 -29.05
C ALA A 181 39.85 16.43 -27.91
N ILE A 182 40.61 17.51 -28.11
CA ILE A 182 40.74 18.60 -27.13
C ILE A 182 39.38 19.27 -26.89
N TRP A 183 38.66 19.59 -27.96
CA TRP A 183 37.34 20.20 -27.88
C TRP A 183 36.38 19.29 -27.11
N ALA A 184 36.27 18.03 -27.49
CA ALA A 184 35.38 17.06 -26.81
C ALA A 184 35.73 16.89 -25.33
N ALA A 185 37.03 16.84 -24.99
CA ALA A 185 37.47 16.75 -23.61
C ALA A 185 37.12 18.00 -22.80
N ARG A 186 37.34 19.19 -23.36
CA ARG A 186 37.01 20.47 -22.72
C ARG A 186 35.52 20.67 -22.53
N GLU A 187 34.70 20.30 -23.50
CA GLU A 187 33.24 20.35 -23.38
C GLU A 187 32.75 19.48 -22.21
N ARG A 188 33.28 18.25 -22.09
CA ARG A 188 32.95 17.36 -20.96
C ARG A 188 33.46 17.90 -19.64
N MET A 189 34.65 18.48 -19.60
CA MET A 189 35.14 19.14 -18.38
C MET A 189 34.25 20.31 -17.98
N ALA A 190 33.80 21.12 -18.93
CA ALA A 190 32.87 22.22 -18.68
C ALA A 190 31.53 21.69 -18.14
N ALA A 191 31.00 20.60 -18.71
CA ALA A 191 29.80 19.93 -18.19
C ALA A 191 30.00 19.38 -16.77
N LEU A 192 31.16 18.77 -16.47
CA LEU A 192 31.47 18.29 -15.11
C LEU A 192 31.55 19.44 -14.10
N LEU A 193 32.12 20.59 -14.49
CA LEU A 193 32.19 21.78 -13.62
C LEU A 193 30.80 22.41 -13.41
N GLU A 194 29.96 22.45 -14.45
CA GLU A 194 28.57 22.92 -14.33
C GLU A 194 27.75 22.01 -13.41
N LEU A 195 27.88 20.69 -13.56
CA LEU A 195 27.22 19.71 -12.71
C LEU A 195 27.71 19.80 -11.27
N ASP A 196 29.02 19.96 -11.05
CA ASP A 196 29.60 20.15 -9.71
C ASP A 196 28.98 21.37 -9.00
N SER A 197 28.89 22.51 -9.70
CA SER A 197 28.23 23.71 -9.16
C SER A 197 26.77 23.45 -8.82
N ARG A 198 26.01 22.80 -9.72
CA ARG A 198 24.59 22.51 -9.50
C ARG A 198 24.36 21.56 -8.33
N LEU A 199 25.20 20.53 -8.18
CA LEU A 199 25.11 19.60 -7.06
C LEU A 199 25.39 20.33 -5.74
N SER A 200 26.41 21.21 -5.71
CA SER A 200 26.71 22.04 -4.55
C SER A 200 25.53 22.92 -4.16
N ASP A 201 24.92 23.61 -5.13
CA ASP A 201 23.77 24.50 -4.90
C ASP A 201 22.56 23.72 -4.36
N HIS A 202 22.29 22.53 -4.93
CA HIS A 202 21.17 21.69 -4.49
C HIS A 202 21.42 20.95 -3.17
N ALA A 203 22.68 20.73 -2.79
CA ALA A 203 23.03 20.16 -1.48
C ALA A 203 22.91 21.20 -0.34
N SER A 204 22.85 22.50 -0.66
CA SER A 204 22.72 23.59 0.31
C SER A 204 21.29 23.72 0.85
N MET A 205 20.93 22.85 1.80
CA MET A 205 19.64 22.83 2.48
C MET A 205 19.74 23.34 3.94
N ASP A 206 18.78 24.15 4.39
CA ASP A 206 18.75 24.76 5.74
C ASP A 206 18.06 23.86 6.79
N PHE A 207 18.78 22.96 7.45
CA PHE A 207 18.21 22.08 8.48
C PHE A 207 17.90 22.79 9.81
N ARG A 208 18.32 24.04 10.01
CA ARG A 208 18.15 24.76 11.29
C ARG A 208 16.68 25.00 11.66
N PHE A 209 15.79 25.17 10.68
CA PHE A 209 14.37 25.37 10.99
C PHE A 209 13.65 24.07 11.36
N LEU A 210 14.19 22.91 10.99
CA LEU A 210 13.68 21.58 11.39
C LEU A 210 14.19 21.15 12.77
N TYR A 211 15.13 21.91 13.34
CA TYR A 211 15.78 21.60 14.60
C TYR A 211 15.05 22.23 15.79
N TYR A 212 14.82 21.43 16.83
CA TYR A 212 14.29 21.88 18.12
C TYR A 212 15.42 22.12 19.12
N PRO A 213 15.80 23.39 19.42
CA PRO A 213 16.94 23.67 20.31
C PRO A 213 16.77 23.13 21.73
N ALA A 214 15.52 23.11 22.23
CA ALA A 214 15.21 22.66 23.59
C ALA A 214 15.52 21.16 23.81
N THR A 215 15.24 20.31 22.82
CA THR A 215 15.49 18.87 22.90
C THR A 215 16.78 18.45 22.18
N SER A 216 17.36 19.35 21.38
CA SER A 216 18.46 19.06 20.47
C SER A 216 18.16 17.98 19.40
N LEU A 217 16.88 17.80 19.05
CA LEU A 217 16.40 16.81 18.09
C LEU A 217 15.85 17.49 16.84
N LEU A 218 15.78 16.75 15.73
CA LEU A 218 15.10 17.18 14.52
C LEU A 218 13.61 16.77 14.56
N SER A 219 12.74 17.64 14.04
CA SER A 219 11.35 17.32 13.70
C SER A 219 11.29 16.20 12.65
N VAL A 220 10.18 15.47 12.59
CA VAL A 220 9.95 14.51 11.49
C VAL A 220 9.89 15.23 10.14
N GLY A 221 9.17 16.35 10.10
CA GLY A 221 9.20 17.27 8.98
C GLY A 221 8.45 18.57 9.27
N TYR A 222 8.10 19.26 8.18
CA TYR A 222 7.42 20.55 8.18
C TYR A 222 6.34 20.58 7.09
N ASN A 223 5.12 20.91 7.48
CA ASN A 223 4.00 21.06 6.57
C ASN A 223 3.87 22.53 6.15
N MET A 224 4.15 22.81 4.88
CA MET A 224 4.12 24.17 4.32
C MET A 224 2.74 24.80 4.31
N ASP A 225 1.70 23.99 4.13
CA ASP A 225 0.33 24.49 3.99
C ASP A 225 -0.24 24.96 5.34
N SER A 226 0.14 24.28 6.43
CA SER A 226 -0.19 24.70 7.80
C SER A 226 0.85 25.65 8.42
N GLY A 227 2.08 25.67 7.90
CA GLY A 227 3.20 26.44 8.45
C GLY A 227 3.73 25.89 9.77
N LEU A 228 3.50 24.60 10.07
CA LEU A 228 3.85 23.97 11.33
C LEU A 228 4.88 22.86 11.15
N LEU A 229 5.81 22.78 12.11
CA LEU A 229 6.63 21.59 12.32
C LEU A 229 5.78 20.48 12.93
N ASP A 230 6.12 19.24 12.60
CA ASP A 230 5.54 18.09 13.28
C ASP A 230 5.88 18.11 14.78
N ALA A 231 4.93 17.65 15.59
CA ALA A 231 5.14 17.54 17.03
C ALA A 231 6.15 16.41 17.37
N SER A 232 6.09 15.34 16.55
CA SER A 232 6.98 14.18 16.60
C SER A 232 8.40 14.56 16.20
N LYS A 233 9.37 13.90 16.83
CA LYS A 233 10.81 14.14 16.63
C LYS A 233 11.50 12.81 16.42
N TYR A 234 12.60 12.83 15.69
CA TYR A 234 13.52 11.71 15.66
C TYR A 234 14.34 11.69 16.93
N ASP A 235 14.09 10.71 17.79
CA ASP A 235 14.63 10.63 19.14
C ASP A 235 15.39 9.34 19.42
N LEU A 236 15.51 8.41 18.47
CA LEU A 236 16.24 7.15 18.61
C LEU A 236 17.46 7.09 17.69
N PHE A 237 18.52 6.47 18.19
CA PHE A 237 19.76 6.27 17.44
C PHE A 237 19.57 5.27 16.29
N PRO A 238 18.88 4.13 16.46
CA PRO A 238 18.52 3.25 15.35
C PRO A 238 17.42 3.84 14.45
N SER A 239 17.75 4.87 13.67
CA SER A 239 16.94 5.46 12.61
C SER A 239 17.80 5.94 11.43
N GLU A 240 17.20 5.92 10.25
CA GLU A 240 17.66 6.51 9.01
C GLU A 240 18.06 8.01 9.13
N VAL A 241 17.47 8.74 10.08
CA VAL A 241 17.77 10.17 10.35
C VAL A 241 19.22 10.42 10.79
N ARG A 242 19.96 9.37 11.19
CA ARG A 242 21.39 9.47 11.52
C ARG A 242 22.17 10.15 10.39
N LEU A 243 21.85 9.84 9.13
CA LEU A 243 22.51 10.46 7.99
C LEU A 243 22.27 11.97 7.95
N THR A 244 21.03 12.41 8.22
CA THR A 244 20.68 13.84 8.32
C THR A 244 21.43 14.53 9.46
N HIS A 245 21.46 13.93 10.66
CA HIS A 245 22.22 14.49 11.78
C HIS A 245 23.71 14.62 11.43
N TYR A 246 24.30 13.57 10.86
CA TYR A 246 25.71 13.57 10.47
C TYR A 246 26.02 14.67 9.46
N PHE A 247 25.20 14.80 8.41
CA PHE A 247 25.31 15.83 7.39
C PHE A 247 25.21 17.23 8.00
N ALA A 248 24.19 17.46 8.83
CA ALA A 248 23.88 18.79 9.35
C ALA A 248 24.90 19.23 10.43
N ILE A 249 25.52 18.30 11.15
CA ILE A 249 26.68 18.58 12.02
C ILE A 249 27.93 18.88 11.19
N SER A 250 28.21 18.05 10.17
CA SER A 250 29.39 18.21 9.29
C SER A 250 29.39 19.52 8.52
N THR A 251 28.20 20.05 8.21
CA THR A 251 27.99 21.35 7.55
C THR A 251 27.82 22.50 8.55
N SER A 252 28.11 22.28 9.84
CA SER A 252 28.03 23.27 10.92
C SER A 252 26.66 23.93 11.11
N GLN A 253 25.58 23.23 10.74
CA GLN A 253 24.21 23.71 10.93
C GLN A 253 23.65 23.31 12.31
N LEU A 254 24.05 22.14 12.83
CA LEU A 254 23.62 21.61 14.12
C LEU A 254 24.82 21.35 15.04
N PRO A 255 24.65 21.45 16.37
CA PRO A 255 25.69 21.09 17.31
C PRO A 255 25.90 19.57 17.36
N ALA A 256 27.13 19.12 17.63
CA ALA A 256 27.48 17.70 17.79
C ALA A 256 26.63 16.99 18.87
N LYS A 257 26.18 17.73 19.90
CA LYS A 257 25.26 17.23 20.93
C LYS A 257 23.99 16.58 20.33
N SER A 258 23.53 17.04 19.17
CA SER A 258 22.35 16.49 18.48
C SER A 258 22.49 15.00 18.12
N TRP A 259 23.72 14.51 17.90
CA TRP A 259 24.00 13.10 17.67
C TRP A 259 23.85 12.25 18.96
N PHE A 260 24.33 12.78 20.07
CA PHE A 260 24.41 12.07 21.35
C PHE A 260 23.09 12.07 22.14
N VAL A 261 22.14 12.95 21.80
CA VAL A 261 20.80 12.95 22.40
C VAL A 261 19.86 11.90 21.81
N LEU A 262 20.20 11.29 20.67
CA LEU A 262 19.43 10.16 20.13
C LEU A 262 19.45 9.00 21.15
N GLY A 263 18.33 8.35 21.40
CA GLY A 263 18.19 7.31 22.41
C GLY A 263 18.87 6.02 21.98
N ARG A 264 19.70 5.43 22.85
CA ARG A 264 20.24 4.07 22.69
C ARG A 264 19.47 3.13 23.62
N LEU A 265 18.30 2.68 23.18
CA LEU A 265 17.47 1.77 23.97
C LEU A 265 17.98 0.35 23.80
N PHE A 266 18.78 -0.11 24.76
CA PHE A 266 19.36 -1.45 24.71
C PHE A 266 18.36 -2.52 25.14
N THR A 267 18.34 -3.62 24.41
CA THR A 267 17.64 -4.87 24.75
C THR A 267 18.62 -6.04 24.65
N GLN A 268 18.20 -7.23 25.07
CA GLN A 268 19.03 -8.44 25.03
C GLN A 268 18.40 -9.47 24.10
N LEU A 269 19.11 -9.83 23.03
CA LEU A 269 18.72 -10.86 22.07
C LEU A 269 19.78 -11.97 22.09
N ASN A 270 19.39 -13.20 22.43
CA ASN A 270 20.32 -14.34 22.50
C ASN A 270 21.59 -14.05 23.35
N ASN A 271 21.42 -13.37 24.50
CA ASN A 271 22.51 -12.94 25.38
C ASN A 271 23.52 -11.98 24.74
N GLN A 272 23.14 -11.27 23.67
CA GLN A 272 23.90 -10.19 23.07
C GLN A 272 23.11 -8.88 23.16
N PRO A 273 23.80 -7.75 23.39
CA PRO A 273 23.13 -6.45 23.41
C PRO A 273 22.67 -6.07 21.99
N ALA A 274 21.43 -5.63 21.88
CA ALA A 274 20.86 -5.05 20.67
C ALA A 274 20.28 -3.67 20.99
N VAL A 275 20.13 -2.81 20.00
CA VAL A 275 19.52 -1.48 20.18
C VAL A 275 18.19 -1.46 19.44
N MET A 276 17.14 -1.01 20.12
CA MET A 276 15.79 -0.95 19.57
C MET A 276 15.57 0.33 18.74
N SER A 277 14.78 0.20 17.69
CA SER A 277 14.24 1.30 16.88
C SER A 277 12.74 1.46 17.14
N TRP A 278 12.11 2.44 16.50
CA TRP A 278 10.67 2.63 16.63
C TRP A 278 9.90 1.47 16.02
N SER A 279 10.22 1.11 14.77
CA SER A 279 9.47 0.10 14.04
C SER A 279 10.12 -1.29 14.00
N GLY A 280 11.41 -1.42 14.33
CA GLY A 280 12.17 -2.66 14.18
C GLY A 280 12.47 -3.00 12.72
N SER A 281 12.43 -2.00 11.84
CA SER A 281 12.51 -2.11 10.38
C SER A 281 13.95 -2.11 9.90
N MET A 282 14.31 -2.99 8.96
CA MET A 282 15.72 -3.18 8.56
C MET A 282 16.38 -1.89 8.03
N PHE A 283 15.64 -1.04 7.30
CA PHE A 283 16.21 0.17 6.71
C PHE A 283 16.68 1.19 7.78
N GLU A 284 16.02 1.27 8.95
CA GLU A 284 16.38 2.18 10.06
C GLU A 284 17.83 1.92 10.53
N TYR A 285 18.27 0.67 10.42
CA TYR A 285 19.60 0.22 10.79
C TYR A 285 20.60 0.38 9.64
N LEU A 286 20.22 -0.03 8.43
CA LEU A 286 21.18 -0.26 7.35
C LEU A 286 21.24 0.82 6.27
N MET A 287 20.18 1.59 6.04
CA MET A 287 20.15 2.57 4.93
C MET A 287 21.30 3.58 4.99
N PRO A 288 21.65 4.17 6.16
CA PRO A 288 22.78 5.10 6.22
C PRO A 288 24.12 4.49 5.81
N HIS A 289 24.31 3.17 5.94
CA HIS A 289 25.55 2.47 5.61
C HIS A 289 25.83 2.38 4.10
N LEU A 290 24.85 2.72 3.26
CA LEU A 290 25.05 2.84 1.82
C LEU A 290 26.14 3.86 1.46
N VAL A 291 26.28 4.91 2.27
CA VAL A 291 27.28 5.98 2.07
C VAL A 291 28.11 6.28 3.32
N MET A 292 27.61 6.02 4.53
CA MET A 292 28.37 6.24 5.76
C MET A 292 29.20 5.02 6.13
N PRO A 293 30.48 5.19 6.52
CA PRO A 293 31.30 4.07 6.94
C PRO A 293 30.85 3.52 8.30
N VAL A 294 31.02 2.22 8.46
CA VAL A 294 30.90 1.50 9.73
C VAL A 294 32.28 1.00 10.13
N TYR A 295 32.68 1.25 11.37
CA TYR A 295 33.98 0.82 11.88
C TYR A 295 33.81 -0.41 12.79
N LEU A 296 34.80 -1.29 12.77
CA LEU A 296 34.85 -2.47 13.64
C LEU A 296 34.76 -2.08 15.11
N ASP A 297 34.07 -2.90 15.90
CA ASP A 297 33.90 -2.75 17.35
C ASP A 297 33.24 -1.44 17.79
N THR A 298 32.39 -0.89 16.92
CA THR A 298 31.54 0.26 17.24
C THR A 298 30.11 -0.17 17.54
N LEU A 299 29.36 0.72 18.21
CA LEU A 299 27.94 0.55 18.43
C LEU A 299 27.17 0.41 17.10
N LEU A 300 27.56 1.16 16.07
CA LEU A 300 26.94 1.06 14.74
C LEU A 300 27.07 -0.35 14.15
N GLU A 301 28.27 -0.94 14.21
CA GLU A 301 28.50 -2.31 13.75
C GLU A 301 27.66 -3.31 14.53
N LYS A 302 27.74 -3.29 15.87
CA LYS A 302 27.01 -4.26 16.71
C LYS A 302 25.50 -4.13 16.54
N MET A 303 25.00 -2.91 16.38
CA MET A 303 23.60 -2.61 16.12
C MET A 303 23.15 -3.20 14.78
N ALA A 304 23.87 -2.94 13.69
CA ALA A 304 23.55 -3.48 12.36
C ALA A 304 23.59 -5.02 12.34
N LEU A 305 24.63 -5.61 12.94
CA LEU A 305 24.79 -7.06 13.03
C LEU A 305 23.66 -7.72 13.83
N SER A 306 23.27 -7.13 14.96
CA SER A 306 22.19 -7.65 15.80
C SER A 306 20.84 -7.57 15.10
N ALA A 307 20.59 -6.48 14.36
CA ALA A 307 19.36 -6.31 13.58
C ALA A 307 19.21 -7.41 12.51
N VAL A 308 20.25 -7.65 11.72
CA VAL A 308 20.22 -8.69 10.66
C VAL A 308 20.09 -10.09 11.27
N ARG A 309 20.82 -10.39 12.35
CA ARG A 309 20.73 -11.70 13.03
C ARG A 309 19.34 -11.97 13.60
N GLN A 310 18.70 -10.97 14.19
CA GLN A 310 17.35 -11.13 14.72
C GLN A 310 16.32 -11.36 13.61
N GLN A 311 16.44 -10.65 12.48
CA GLN A 311 15.59 -10.89 11.31
C GLN A 311 15.76 -12.30 10.75
N ILE A 312 17.00 -12.80 10.65
CA ILE A 312 17.28 -14.19 10.27
C ILE A 312 16.61 -15.16 11.27
N ALA A 313 16.77 -14.92 12.58
CA ALA A 313 16.17 -15.77 13.61
C ALA A 313 14.63 -15.78 13.53
N SER A 314 14.01 -14.62 13.31
CA SER A 314 12.57 -14.47 13.15
C SER A 314 12.05 -15.23 11.92
N GLY A 315 12.69 -15.09 10.76
CA GLY A 315 12.34 -15.84 9.55
C GLY A 315 12.49 -17.36 9.74
N ASN A 316 13.58 -17.81 10.39
CA ASN A 316 13.78 -19.22 10.69
C ASN A 316 12.72 -19.78 11.65
N SER A 317 12.26 -19.00 12.63
CA SER A 317 11.26 -19.45 13.60
C SER A 317 9.88 -19.71 12.98
N THR A 318 9.59 -19.06 11.85
CA THR A 318 8.31 -19.14 11.12
C THR A 318 8.42 -19.92 9.81
N ASP A 319 9.59 -20.48 9.50
CA ASP A 319 9.94 -21.06 8.20
C ASP A 319 9.57 -20.17 7.00
N THR A 320 9.84 -18.87 7.11
CA THR A 320 9.66 -17.89 6.04
C THR A 320 11.00 -17.22 5.68
N PRO A 321 11.12 -16.63 4.49
CA PRO A 321 12.23 -15.72 4.21
C PRO A 321 12.24 -14.55 5.20
N TRP A 322 13.41 -13.96 5.43
CA TRP A 322 13.55 -12.76 6.27
C TRP A 322 13.78 -11.51 5.41
N GLY A 323 13.82 -10.33 6.04
CA GLY A 323 13.93 -9.04 5.34
C GLY A 323 12.67 -8.19 5.51
N VAL A 324 12.18 -8.05 6.74
CA VAL A 324 11.05 -7.19 7.07
C VAL A 324 11.51 -5.74 7.13
N SER A 325 10.88 -4.86 6.36
CA SER A 325 11.14 -3.43 6.37
C SER A 325 9.90 -2.68 5.86
N GLU A 326 9.93 -1.35 5.84
CA GLU A 326 8.86 -0.55 5.21
C GLU A 326 8.66 -0.95 3.74
N SER A 327 7.42 -1.21 3.36
CA SER A 327 7.11 -1.65 2.00
C SER A 327 5.64 -1.50 1.64
N GLY A 328 5.35 -1.71 0.36
CA GLY A 328 4.02 -2.08 -0.09
C GLY A 328 3.57 -3.43 0.49
N TYR A 329 2.27 -3.62 0.67
CA TYR A 329 1.66 -4.86 1.17
C TYR A 329 0.35 -5.18 0.43
N ALA A 330 -0.19 -6.39 0.59
CA ALA A 330 -1.34 -6.89 -0.16
C ALA A 330 -2.68 -6.33 0.38
N ALA A 331 -2.82 -5.01 0.40
CA ALA A 331 -4.10 -4.31 0.46
C ALA A 331 -4.13 -3.19 -0.55
N PHE A 332 -5.35 -2.80 -0.91
CA PHE A 332 -5.60 -1.87 -1.99
C PHE A 332 -6.40 -0.66 -1.50
N ASP A 333 -6.09 0.52 -2.02
CA ASP A 333 -7.01 1.66 -1.94
C ASP A 333 -8.18 1.49 -2.92
N VAL A 334 -9.08 2.48 -2.92
CA VAL A 334 -10.23 2.58 -3.84
C VAL A 334 -9.84 2.60 -5.33
N ASN A 335 -8.58 2.89 -5.65
CA ASN A 335 -8.05 2.93 -7.01
C ASN A 335 -7.25 1.67 -7.37
N HIS A 336 -7.29 0.65 -6.52
CA HIS A 336 -6.52 -0.59 -6.66
C HIS A 336 -4.99 -0.41 -6.61
N ASN A 337 -4.50 0.61 -5.92
CA ASN A 337 -3.07 0.75 -5.61
C ASN A 337 -2.71 0.02 -4.33
N TYR A 338 -1.59 -0.71 -4.34
CA TYR A 338 -1.02 -1.29 -3.12
C TYR A 338 -0.80 -0.21 -2.06
N GLN A 339 -1.17 -0.52 -0.82
CA GLN A 339 -0.92 0.34 0.33
C GLN A 339 0.51 0.18 0.83
N TYR A 340 1.04 1.22 1.48
CA TYR A 340 2.42 1.29 1.97
C TYR A 340 2.45 1.55 3.47
N ARG A 341 3.33 0.84 4.20
CA ARG A 341 3.48 1.00 5.66
C ARG A 341 4.85 0.53 6.14
N ALA A 342 5.28 1.05 7.29
CA ALA A 342 6.43 0.53 8.03
C ALA A 342 6.11 -0.82 8.71
N PHE A 343 6.92 -1.84 8.40
CA PHE A 343 6.95 -3.14 9.06
C PHE A 343 8.29 -3.35 9.76
N GLY A 344 8.31 -4.17 10.80
CA GLY A 344 9.55 -4.53 11.46
C GLY A 344 9.36 -5.64 12.48
N THR A 345 10.48 -6.10 13.05
CA THR A 345 10.47 -7.21 14.00
C THR A 345 10.13 -6.74 15.42
N PRO A 346 9.20 -7.39 16.13
CA PRO A 346 8.76 -6.95 17.46
C PRO A 346 9.86 -6.96 18.51
N GLU A 347 10.87 -7.82 18.38
CA GLU A 347 11.99 -7.86 19.33
C GLU A 347 12.92 -6.65 19.21
N LEU A 348 12.84 -5.92 18.10
CA LEU A 348 13.65 -4.73 17.82
C LEU A 348 12.83 -3.43 17.77
N GLY A 349 11.51 -3.51 17.76
CA GLY A 349 10.62 -2.35 17.62
C GLY A 349 9.86 -2.01 18.90
N LEU A 350 9.62 -0.72 19.12
CA LEU A 350 8.76 -0.24 20.22
C LEU A 350 7.27 -0.23 19.85
N LYS A 351 6.96 -0.18 18.55
CA LYS A 351 5.59 -0.05 18.04
C LYS A 351 4.73 -1.27 18.39
N ARG A 352 3.47 -1.03 18.78
CA ARG A 352 2.49 -2.10 19.01
C ARG A 352 2.00 -2.71 17.70
N GLY A 353 1.67 -4.01 17.74
CA GLY A 353 1.09 -4.73 16.60
C GLY A 353 2.09 -5.08 15.49
N LEU A 354 3.39 -5.06 15.79
CA LEU A 354 4.41 -5.51 14.83
C LEU A 354 4.29 -7.01 14.49
N ASN A 355 3.70 -7.80 15.39
CA ASN A 355 3.37 -9.20 15.16
C ASN A 355 2.15 -9.42 14.26
N ASP A 356 1.33 -8.40 14.03
CA ASP A 356 0.03 -8.56 13.36
C ASP A 356 0.16 -8.71 11.84
N ASN A 357 1.31 -8.34 11.27
CA ASN A 357 1.56 -8.40 9.84
C ASN A 357 2.94 -8.98 9.59
N HIS A 358 3.04 -9.91 8.63
CA HIS A 358 4.31 -10.49 8.23
C HIS A 358 4.55 -10.22 6.75
N VAL A 359 5.32 -9.17 6.46
CA VAL A 359 5.61 -8.71 5.10
C VAL A 359 7.11 -8.67 4.89
N VAL A 360 7.59 -9.43 3.92
CA VAL A 360 9.03 -9.56 3.61
C VAL A 360 9.34 -8.76 2.36
N ALA A 361 10.23 -7.77 2.48
CA ALA A 361 10.64 -6.90 1.40
C ALA A 361 12.05 -7.28 0.91
N PRO A 362 12.22 -7.78 -0.32
CA PRO A 362 13.53 -8.22 -0.82
C PRO A 362 14.65 -7.18 -0.72
N TYR A 363 14.33 -5.89 -0.86
CA TYR A 363 15.34 -4.82 -0.73
C TYR A 363 15.99 -4.76 0.66
N ALA A 364 15.27 -5.15 1.71
CA ALA A 364 15.83 -5.23 3.06
C ALA A 364 16.89 -6.33 3.16
N THR A 365 16.69 -7.44 2.43
CA THR A 365 17.72 -8.48 2.29
C THR A 365 18.89 -7.99 1.45
N LEU A 366 18.65 -7.20 0.39
CA LEU A 366 19.73 -6.57 -0.38
C LEU A 366 20.59 -5.65 0.51
N LEU A 367 19.99 -4.83 1.37
CA LEU A 367 20.73 -4.00 2.34
C LEU A 367 21.61 -4.85 3.26
N ALA A 368 21.15 -6.02 3.68
CA ALA A 368 21.90 -6.92 4.54
C ALA A 368 23.15 -7.53 3.89
N LEU A 369 23.35 -7.38 2.57
CA LEU A 369 24.61 -7.73 1.90
C LEU A 369 25.80 -6.99 2.49
N MET A 370 25.60 -5.75 2.99
CA MET A 370 26.65 -4.94 3.62
C MET A 370 27.07 -5.46 5.00
N VAL A 371 26.37 -6.45 5.55
CA VAL A 371 26.58 -6.94 6.93
C VAL A 371 26.89 -8.44 6.94
N LEU A 372 26.01 -9.26 6.35
CA LEU A 372 26.12 -10.72 6.28
C LEU A 372 25.86 -11.19 4.84
N PRO A 373 26.84 -11.03 3.92
CA PRO A 373 26.63 -11.22 2.48
C PRO A 373 26.27 -12.66 2.10
N GLN A 374 26.80 -13.66 2.79
CA GLN A 374 26.50 -15.07 2.49
C GLN A 374 25.04 -15.41 2.81
N GLU A 375 24.56 -15.04 4.00
CA GLU A 375 23.20 -15.27 4.47
C GLU A 375 22.19 -14.47 3.64
N ALA A 376 22.49 -13.20 3.35
CA ALA A 376 21.67 -12.37 2.48
C ALA A 376 21.54 -12.98 1.08
N THR A 377 22.65 -13.46 0.50
CA THR A 377 22.62 -14.12 -0.82
C THR A 377 21.75 -15.39 -0.81
N ALA A 378 21.87 -16.24 0.22
CA ALA A 378 21.05 -17.43 0.34
C ALA A 378 19.55 -17.09 0.43
N ASN A 379 19.20 -16.05 1.18
CA ASN A 379 17.82 -15.59 1.32
C ASN A 379 17.28 -14.97 0.02
N LEU A 380 18.09 -14.20 -0.72
CA LEU A 380 17.71 -13.67 -2.04
C LEU A 380 17.43 -14.78 -3.05
N ILE A 381 18.25 -15.84 -3.05
CA ILE A 381 18.00 -17.03 -3.88
C ILE A 381 16.68 -17.70 -3.48
N ARG A 382 16.39 -17.81 -2.18
CA ARG A 382 15.10 -18.33 -1.68
C ARG A 382 13.93 -17.47 -2.16
N LEU A 383 14.00 -16.15 -1.99
CA LEU A 383 13.00 -15.19 -2.46
C LEU A 383 12.76 -15.30 -3.96
N LYS A 384 13.83 -15.37 -4.77
CA LYS A 384 13.72 -15.55 -6.22
C LYS A 384 12.99 -16.84 -6.59
N LYS A 385 13.30 -17.97 -5.92
CA LYS A 385 12.60 -19.25 -6.12
C LYS A 385 11.11 -19.17 -5.74
N MET A 386 10.74 -18.28 -4.84
CA MET A 386 9.34 -18.01 -4.45
C MET A 386 8.63 -17.03 -5.41
N GLY A 387 9.27 -16.61 -6.51
CA GLY A 387 8.67 -15.70 -7.49
C GLY A 387 8.81 -14.22 -7.15
N ALA A 388 9.66 -13.84 -6.20
CA ALA A 388 9.86 -12.47 -5.76
C ALA A 388 10.56 -11.54 -6.80
N SER A 389 10.78 -11.99 -8.03
CA SER A 389 11.50 -11.23 -9.07
C SER A 389 10.70 -11.10 -10.36
N GLY A 390 10.81 -9.95 -11.02
CA GLY A 390 10.28 -9.68 -12.35
C GLY A 390 11.25 -8.83 -13.19
N ASP A 391 10.71 -8.11 -14.17
CA ASP A 391 11.46 -7.37 -15.20
C ASP A 391 12.46 -6.35 -14.64
N TYR A 392 12.17 -5.71 -13.50
CA TYR A 392 13.02 -4.68 -12.91
C TYR A 392 13.74 -5.15 -11.63
N GLY A 393 14.01 -6.45 -11.53
CA GLY A 393 14.62 -7.05 -10.35
C GLY A 393 13.59 -7.58 -9.37
N TYR A 394 13.86 -7.47 -8.07
CA TYR A 394 12.92 -7.95 -7.05
C TYR A 394 11.68 -7.05 -6.97
N TYR A 395 10.52 -7.68 -6.84
CA TYR A 395 9.27 -7.01 -6.51
C TYR A 395 9.33 -6.39 -5.11
N GLU A 396 8.37 -5.51 -4.83
CA GLU A 396 8.28 -4.75 -3.59
C GLU A 396 8.26 -5.63 -2.33
N ALA A 397 7.39 -6.65 -2.28
CA ALA A 397 7.27 -7.50 -1.11
C ALA A 397 6.54 -8.84 -1.37
N LEU A 398 6.70 -9.77 -0.42
CA LEU A 398 5.87 -10.95 -0.22
C LEU A 398 5.10 -10.79 1.09
N ASP A 399 3.77 -10.82 1.02
CA ASP A 399 2.88 -10.66 2.18
C ASP A 399 2.38 -12.03 2.64
N PHE A 400 2.72 -12.40 3.88
CA PHE A 400 2.35 -13.65 4.54
C PHE A 400 1.22 -13.46 5.58
N THR A 401 0.61 -12.28 5.64
CA THR A 401 -0.40 -11.94 6.64
C THR A 401 -1.69 -12.72 6.39
N ALA A 402 -2.05 -13.64 7.29
CA ALA A 402 -3.16 -14.59 7.12
C ALA A 402 -4.48 -13.93 6.72
N ASP A 403 -4.85 -12.81 7.35
CA ASP A 403 -6.11 -12.08 7.10
C ASP A 403 -6.22 -11.51 5.68
N ARG A 404 -5.11 -11.46 4.92
CA ARG A 404 -5.06 -10.93 3.55
C ARG A 404 -4.98 -12.02 2.49
N LEU A 405 -4.88 -13.28 2.89
CA LEU A 405 -4.63 -14.40 1.99
C LEU A 405 -5.92 -15.17 1.72
N ALA A 406 -6.10 -15.61 0.47
CA ALA A 406 -7.17 -16.55 0.15
C ALA A 406 -6.89 -17.92 0.81
N PRO A 407 -7.92 -18.72 1.15
CA PRO A 407 -7.73 -20.06 1.70
C PRO A 407 -6.78 -20.92 0.84
N GLY A 408 -5.73 -21.46 1.45
CA GLY A 408 -4.72 -22.27 0.78
C GLY A 408 -3.62 -21.49 0.05
N GLN A 409 -3.67 -20.16 0.03
CA GLN A 409 -2.60 -19.32 -0.50
C GLN A 409 -1.52 -19.09 0.56
N PRO A 410 -0.24 -19.46 0.33
CA PRO A 410 0.81 -19.33 1.35
C PRO A 410 1.31 -17.90 1.53
N PHE A 411 1.25 -17.07 0.49
CA PHE A 411 1.60 -15.65 0.49
C PHE A 411 1.07 -14.95 -0.78
N SER A 412 1.04 -13.63 -0.76
CA SER A 412 0.74 -12.78 -1.92
C SER A 412 1.96 -11.97 -2.34
N ILE A 413 2.21 -11.87 -3.64
CA ILE A 413 3.32 -11.08 -4.19
C ILE A 413 2.83 -9.68 -4.50
N VAL A 414 3.45 -8.67 -3.89
CA VAL A 414 3.19 -7.26 -4.17
C VAL A 414 3.95 -6.87 -5.43
N LYS A 415 3.29 -7.00 -6.59
CA LYS A 415 3.90 -6.76 -7.91
C LYS A 415 4.01 -5.27 -8.26
N SER A 416 4.75 -4.53 -7.45
CA SER A 416 5.14 -3.14 -7.71
C SER A 416 6.66 -2.98 -7.56
N TYR A 417 7.16 -1.82 -7.97
CA TYR A 417 8.57 -1.45 -7.80
C TYR A 417 8.65 -0.02 -7.27
N MET A 418 9.35 0.17 -6.17
CA MET A 418 9.66 1.49 -5.63
C MET A 418 11.06 1.91 -6.05
N ALA A 419 11.20 3.11 -6.65
CA ALA A 419 12.48 3.60 -7.17
C ALA A 419 13.57 3.64 -6.09
N HIS A 420 13.23 4.06 -4.87
CA HIS A 420 14.17 4.13 -3.75
C HIS A 420 14.59 2.74 -3.25
N HIS A 421 13.69 1.75 -3.19
CA HIS A 421 14.04 0.36 -2.85
C HIS A 421 15.00 -0.25 -3.88
N GLN A 422 14.75 -0.02 -5.18
CA GLN A 422 15.65 -0.48 -6.24
C GLN A 422 17.02 0.22 -6.16
N ALA A 423 17.04 1.55 -5.98
CA ALA A 423 18.28 2.30 -5.85
C ALA A 423 19.12 1.85 -4.66
N MET A 424 18.49 1.66 -3.49
CA MET A 424 19.16 1.12 -2.30
C MET A 424 19.70 -0.29 -2.54
N GLY A 425 18.94 -1.16 -3.21
CA GLY A 425 19.39 -2.49 -3.59
C GLY A 425 20.62 -2.48 -4.51
N LEU A 426 20.62 -1.62 -5.53
CA LEU A 426 21.76 -1.43 -6.42
C LEU A 426 23.00 -0.89 -5.69
N LEU A 427 22.81 0.07 -4.79
CA LEU A 427 23.89 0.61 -3.98
C LEU A 427 24.46 -0.44 -3.01
N ALA A 428 23.64 -1.31 -2.41
CA ALA A 428 24.11 -2.40 -1.56
C ALA A 428 24.90 -3.46 -2.35
N LEU A 429 24.45 -3.80 -3.56
CA LEU A 429 25.20 -4.67 -4.47
C LEU A 429 26.54 -4.04 -4.87
N SER A 430 26.53 -2.77 -5.25
CA SER A 430 27.75 -2.01 -5.58
C SER A 430 28.69 -1.93 -4.38
N HIS A 431 28.16 -1.77 -3.17
CA HIS A 431 28.94 -1.76 -1.94
C HIS A 431 29.72 -3.07 -1.78
N GLN A 432 29.06 -4.21 -1.97
CA GLN A 432 29.69 -5.51 -1.78
C GLN A 432 30.61 -5.92 -2.94
N LEU A 433 30.24 -5.60 -4.19
CA LEU A 433 30.96 -6.06 -5.38
C LEU A 433 32.13 -5.16 -5.77
N LEU A 434 32.06 -3.87 -5.43
CA LEU A 434 33.02 -2.85 -5.88
C LEU A 434 33.79 -2.19 -4.71
N ASP A 435 33.82 -2.84 -3.55
CA ASP A 435 34.54 -2.37 -2.35
C ASP A 435 34.07 -0.98 -1.86
N ALA A 436 32.75 -0.84 -1.65
CA ALA A 436 32.10 0.32 -1.03
C ALA A 436 32.48 1.70 -1.63
N PRO A 437 32.39 1.89 -2.96
CA PRO A 437 32.91 3.11 -3.60
C PRO A 437 32.16 4.38 -3.17
N MET A 438 30.88 4.27 -2.83
CA MET A 438 30.11 5.42 -2.33
C MET A 438 30.53 5.83 -0.93
N VAL A 439 30.92 4.88 -0.08
CA VAL A 439 31.48 5.17 1.25
C VAL A 439 32.81 5.89 1.14
N ALA A 440 33.67 5.43 0.22
CA ALA A 440 34.95 6.10 -0.07
C ALA A 440 34.74 7.53 -0.59
N ARG A 441 33.77 7.74 -1.50
CA ARG A 441 33.41 9.08 -2.02
C ARG A 441 32.83 9.98 -0.95
N PHE A 442 31.91 9.48 -0.13
CA PHE A 442 31.36 10.22 1.01
C PHE A 442 32.51 10.68 1.92
N MET A 443 33.38 9.77 2.34
CA MET A 443 34.51 10.09 3.22
C MET A 443 35.66 10.85 2.54
N SER A 444 35.59 11.15 1.25
CA SER A 444 36.54 12.04 0.58
C SER A 444 36.22 13.53 0.80
N SER A 445 34.98 13.84 1.22
CA SER A 445 34.59 15.20 1.57
C SER A 445 35.24 15.64 2.88
N ALA A 446 35.97 16.77 2.86
CA ALA A 446 36.58 17.34 4.07
C ALA A 446 35.54 17.67 5.16
N LEU A 447 34.32 18.06 4.76
CA LEU A 447 33.20 18.32 5.68
C LEU A 447 32.85 17.04 6.45
N PHE A 448 32.68 15.91 5.75
CA PHE A 448 32.34 14.64 6.39
C PHE A 448 33.50 14.05 7.18
N GLN A 449 34.75 14.24 6.76
CA GLN A 449 35.92 13.83 7.55
C GLN A 449 35.99 14.53 8.92
N SER A 450 35.56 15.80 9.01
CA SER A 450 35.59 16.58 10.26
C SER A 450 34.76 15.96 11.39
N SER A 451 33.68 15.24 11.04
CA SER A 451 32.73 14.64 11.99
C SER A 451 32.91 13.12 12.14
N ARG A 452 33.99 12.55 11.58
CA ARG A 452 34.24 11.10 11.54
C ARG A 452 34.14 10.40 12.89
N LEU A 453 34.55 11.07 13.97
CA LEU A 453 34.54 10.51 15.32
C LEU A 453 33.14 10.17 15.83
N LEU A 454 32.08 10.79 15.31
CA LEU A 454 30.69 10.46 15.66
C LEU A 454 30.33 9.00 15.29
N LEU A 455 31.01 8.44 14.28
CA LEU A 455 30.77 7.08 13.79
C LEU A 455 31.57 6.02 14.57
N GLN A 456 32.38 6.42 15.55
CA GLN A 456 33.29 5.56 16.30
C GLN A 456 32.88 5.39 17.76
N GLU A 457 31.59 5.57 18.05
CA GLU A 457 31.02 5.32 19.37
C GLU A 457 31.19 3.85 19.75
N LYS A 458 31.77 3.58 20.93
CA LYS A 458 31.92 2.23 21.47
C LYS A 458 30.63 1.77 22.12
N VAL A 459 30.45 0.45 22.19
CA VAL A 459 29.40 -0.15 23.04
C VAL A 459 29.77 0.11 24.51
N PRO A 460 28.86 0.64 25.34
CA PRO A 460 29.11 0.79 26.78
C PRO A 460 29.36 -0.55 27.47
N ASP A 461 30.28 -0.58 28.44
CA ASP A 461 30.55 -1.78 29.25
C ASP A 461 29.36 -2.15 30.14
N ASP A 462 28.72 -1.14 30.75
CA ASP A 462 27.51 -1.27 31.55
C ASP A 462 26.29 -0.86 30.74
N ILE A 463 25.49 -1.84 30.35
CA ILE A 463 24.27 -1.63 29.55
C ILE A 463 23.05 -1.67 30.46
N GLU A 464 22.35 -0.54 30.57
CA GLU A 464 21.03 -0.52 31.17
C GLU A 464 20.02 -1.10 30.18
N LEU A 465 19.56 -2.33 30.46
CA LEU A 465 18.57 -3.00 29.63
C LEU A 465 17.22 -2.31 29.81
N TYR A 466 16.65 -1.89 28.68
CA TYR A 466 15.29 -1.43 28.61
C TYR A 466 14.36 -2.57 29.04
N THR A 467 13.84 -2.45 30.26
CA THR A 467 12.79 -3.33 30.76
C THR A 467 11.46 -2.67 30.41
N PRO A 468 10.48 -3.38 29.81
CA PRO A 468 9.18 -2.80 29.48
C PRO A 468 8.36 -2.51 30.76
N ARG A 469 8.76 -1.47 31.50
CA ARG A 469 8.03 -0.88 32.61
C ARG A 469 7.41 0.40 32.10
N ARG A 470 6.17 0.27 31.60
CA ARG A 470 5.38 1.27 30.86
C ARG A 470 5.56 1.13 29.36
N SER A 471 4.59 0.47 28.75
CA SER A 471 4.32 0.60 27.32
C SER A 471 4.19 2.09 26.98
N PHE A 472 5.07 2.58 26.11
CA PHE A 472 4.94 3.92 25.56
C PHE A 472 3.64 4.01 24.77
N VAL A 473 2.80 4.97 25.16
CA VAL A 473 1.66 5.42 24.38
C VAL A 473 2.24 6.42 23.40
N GLU A 474 2.13 6.14 22.10
CA GLU A 474 2.23 7.19 21.10
C GLU A 474 1.12 8.21 21.40
N ASN A 475 1.51 9.39 21.88
CA ASN A 475 0.74 10.63 21.79
C ASN A 475 1.03 11.33 20.45
N SER A 476 1.38 10.59 19.40
CA SER A 476 1.05 10.97 18.03
C SER A 476 -0.35 10.42 17.79
N ASP A 477 -1.36 11.26 17.97
CA ASP A 477 -2.77 10.91 18.05
C ASP A 477 -3.16 9.78 17.06
N PRO A 478 -3.24 8.51 17.51
CA PRO A 478 -3.67 7.40 16.66
C PRO A 478 -5.16 7.52 16.32
N LYS A 479 -5.84 8.54 16.86
CA LYS A 479 -7.23 8.88 16.59
C LYS A 479 -7.45 9.64 15.28
N GLN A 480 -6.43 9.93 14.48
CA GLN A 480 -6.62 10.51 13.14
C GLN A 480 -6.16 9.64 11.96
N GLN A 481 -5.83 8.36 12.19
CA GLN A 481 -5.59 7.40 11.11
C GLN A 481 -6.08 5.97 11.43
N ARG A 482 -7.07 5.83 12.31
CA ARG A 482 -8.19 4.99 11.87
C ARG A 482 -8.70 5.69 10.63
N SER A 483 -8.83 5.00 9.50
CA SER A 483 -9.88 5.38 8.57
C SER A 483 -11.07 5.63 9.48
N ILE A 484 -11.49 6.90 9.63
CA ILE A 484 -12.86 7.14 10.07
C ILE A 484 -13.61 6.25 9.09
N PRO A 485 -14.26 5.16 9.53
CA PRO A 485 -15.02 4.33 8.60
C PRO A 485 -15.89 5.33 7.89
N ASP A 486 -15.64 5.58 6.60
CA ASP A 486 -16.05 6.80 5.92
C ASP A 486 -17.53 6.96 6.23
N GLN A 487 -17.86 7.83 7.18
CA GLN A 487 -19.21 7.84 7.73
C GLN A 487 -20.00 8.62 6.72
N ARG A 488 -20.47 7.91 5.70
CA ARG A 488 -21.17 8.52 4.58
C ARG A 488 -22.57 8.81 5.06
N GLU A 489 -22.87 10.09 5.21
CA GLU A 489 -24.16 10.57 5.68
C GLU A 489 -24.97 11.14 4.52
N PHE A 490 -26.24 10.75 4.44
CA PHE A 490 -27.15 11.10 3.37
C PHE A 490 -28.49 11.59 3.94
N SER A 491 -29.19 12.42 3.17
CA SER A 491 -30.52 12.92 3.50
C SER A 491 -31.42 12.90 2.26
N GLY A 492 -32.67 12.47 2.42
CA GLY A 492 -33.66 12.40 1.33
C GLY A 492 -33.45 11.23 0.37
N SER A 493 -33.99 11.34 -0.85
CA SER A 493 -33.69 10.46 -1.98
C SER A 493 -33.13 11.29 -3.13
N ASP A 494 -31.81 11.31 -3.35
CA ASP A 494 -31.33 11.75 -4.67
C ASP A 494 -31.38 10.52 -5.60
N PRO A 495 -32.33 10.46 -6.57
CA PRO A 495 -32.49 9.30 -7.44
C PRO A 495 -31.38 9.20 -8.50
N ARG A 496 -30.56 10.25 -8.69
CA ARG A 496 -29.59 10.29 -9.81
C ARG A 496 -28.33 9.46 -9.55
N GLN A 497 -27.98 9.24 -8.28
CA GLN A 497 -26.86 8.38 -7.87
C GLN A 497 -27.19 7.70 -6.53
N PRO A 498 -27.91 6.56 -6.53
CA PRO A 498 -28.27 5.88 -5.30
C PRO A 498 -27.02 5.36 -4.60
N GLN A 499 -26.75 5.91 -3.43
CA GLN A 499 -25.70 5.43 -2.54
C GLN A 499 -26.14 4.13 -1.88
N LEU A 500 -25.26 3.12 -1.86
CA LEU A 500 -25.55 1.79 -1.33
C LEU A 500 -24.47 1.35 -0.32
N GLN A 501 -24.88 0.43 0.56
CA GLN A 501 -24.02 -0.31 1.48
C GLN A 501 -24.28 -1.80 1.29
N LEU A 502 -23.19 -2.58 1.24
CA LEU A 502 -23.22 -4.03 1.18
C LEU A 502 -22.70 -4.57 2.52
N LEU A 503 -23.44 -5.50 3.12
CA LEU A 503 -23.06 -6.21 4.33
C LEU A 503 -23.06 -7.71 4.05
N SER A 504 -22.07 -8.46 4.53
CA SER A 504 -21.99 -9.90 4.30
C SER A 504 -21.13 -10.62 5.34
N ASN A 505 -21.45 -11.88 5.60
CA ASN A 505 -20.67 -12.85 6.36
C ASN A 505 -20.21 -14.04 5.47
N ALA A 506 -19.93 -13.77 4.19
CA ALA A 506 -19.66 -14.72 3.11
C ALA A 506 -20.89 -15.45 2.54
N ASP A 507 -21.74 -16.05 3.37
CA ASP A 507 -22.89 -16.85 2.90
C ASP A 507 -24.18 -16.02 2.79
N TYR A 508 -24.38 -15.04 3.69
CA TYR A 508 -25.46 -14.06 3.65
C TYR A 508 -24.97 -12.75 3.04
N HIS A 509 -25.78 -12.15 2.16
CA HIS A 509 -25.51 -10.85 1.56
C HIS A 509 -26.73 -9.93 1.70
N LEU A 510 -26.49 -8.72 2.16
CA LEU A 510 -27.48 -7.66 2.29
C LEU A 510 -27.01 -6.43 1.53
N MET A 511 -27.85 -5.93 0.62
CA MET A 511 -27.66 -4.63 -0.02
C MET A 511 -28.77 -3.69 0.44
N VAL A 512 -28.41 -2.50 0.94
CA VAL A 512 -29.38 -1.45 1.28
C VAL A 512 -28.95 -0.12 0.69
N THR A 513 -29.90 0.61 0.10
CA THR A 513 -29.71 1.96 -0.42
C THR A 513 -29.91 3.01 0.66
N HIS A 514 -29.40 4.22 0.45
CA HIS A 514 -29.60 5.33 1.40
C HIS A 514 -31.08 5.70 1.60
N ALA A 515 -31.97 5.29 0.68
CA ALA A 515 -33.41 5.46 0.79
C ALA A 515 -34.12 4.34 1.57
N GLY A 516 -33.44 3.22 1.88
CA GLY A 516 -33.99 2.08 2.63
C GLY A 516 -34.49 0.91 1.78
N THR A 517 -34.29 0.95 0.47
CA THR A 517 -34.58 -0.18 -0.43
C THR A 517 -33.42 -1.15 -0.51
N GLY A 518 -33.66 -2.39 -0.93
CA GLY A 518 -32.60 -3.39 -0.90
C GLY A 518 -33.06 -4.82 -1.06
N TYR A 519 -32.13 -5.75 -0.89
CA TYR A 519 -32.41 -7.18 -0.85
C TYR A 519 -31.53 -7.91 0.14
N SER A 520 -32.01 -9.09 0.54
CA SER A 520 -31.26 -10.10 1.26
C SER A 520 -31.13 -11.36 0.40
N GLN A 521 -29.93 -11.94 0.39
CA GLN A 521 -29.57 -13.13 -0.39
C GLN A 521 -28.77 -14.10 0.50
N TRP A 522 -28.95 -15.39 0.29
CA TRP A 522 -28.21 -16.44 0.98
C TRP A 522 -27.75 -17.51 0.00
N LYS A 523 -26.43 -17.78 -0.07
CA LYS A 523 -25.81 -18.77 -0.97
C LYS A 523 -26.31 -18.69 -2.42
N GLY A 524 -26.48 -17.47 -2.93
CA GLY A 524 -26.99 -17.20 -4.27
C GLY A 524 -28.53 -17.19 -4.41
N LEU A 525 -29.29 -17.64 -3.41
CA LEU A 525 -30.76 -17.60 -3.38
C LEU A 525 -31.26 -16.25 -2.88
N ALA A 526 -32.15 -15.60 -3.63
CA ALA A 526 -32.81 -14.38 -3.17
C ALA A 526 -33.80 -14.74 -2.05
N LEU A 527 -33.62 -14.16 -0.88
CA LEU A 527 -34.56 -14.31 0.24
C LEU A 527 -35.73 -13.34 0.09
N THR A 528 -35.41 -12.09 -0.26
CA THR A 528 -36.38 -11.01 -0.44
C THR A 528 -36.42 -10.53 -1.88
N ARG A 529 -37.60 -10.14 -2.36
CA ARG A 529 -37.78 -9.62 -3.72
C ARG A 529 -37.13 -8.26 -3.91
N TRP A 530 -36.37 -8.11 -4.99
CA TRP A 530 -35.84 -6.83 -5.43
C TRP A 530 -35.70 -6.75 -6.95
N ARG A 531 -35.81 -5.53 -7.47
CA ARG A 531 -35.70 -5.18 -8.89
C ARG A 531 -34.88 -3.91 -9.01
N ALA A 532 -33.91 -3.91 -9.92
CA ALA A 532 -33.19 -2.70 -10.28
C ALA A 532 -34.11 -1.80 -11.10
N ASP A 533 -34.73 -0.81 -10.46
CA ASP A 533 -35.52 0.23 -11.10
C ASP A 533 -35.21 1.56 -10.41
N SER A 534 -34.50 2.44 -11.11
CA SER A 534 -34.12 3.77 -10.62
C SER A 534 -35.28 4.76 -10.58
N THR A 535 -36.43 4.44 -11.17
CA THR A 535 -37.60 5.31 -11.23
C THR A 535 -38.53 5.07 -10.05
N SER A 536 -38.92 3.81 -9.79
CA SER A 536 -39.81 3.47 -8.69
C SER A 536 -39.06 3.17 -7.39
N ASN A 537 -37.97 2.40 -7.48
CA ASN A 537 -37.11 1.96 -6.38
C ASN A 537 -37.88 1.66 -5.08
N ASN A 538 -38.86 0.76 -5.11
CA ASN A 538 -39.80 0.55 -4.00
C ASN A 538 -39.75 -0.86 -3.38
N TYR A 539 -38.72 -1.66 -3.69
CA TYR A 539 -38.54 -3.00 -3.13
C TYR A 539 -37.56 -3.01 -1.95
N GLY A 540 -37.92 -3.70 -0.88
CA GLY A 540 -37.06 -3.90 0.28
C GLY A 540 -37.81 -4.45 1.47
N THR A 541 -37.09 -4.53 2.59
CA THR A 541 -37.65 -4.86 3.89
C THR A 541 -37.95 -3.57 4.63
N PHE A 542 -39.22 -3.30 4.83
CA PHE A 542 -39.71 -2.06 5.44
C PHE A 542 -40.24 -2.30 6.85
N CYS A 543 -40.14 -1.28 7.69
CA CYS A 543 -40.77 -1.25 9.00
C CYS A 543 -41.47 0.09 9.18
N TYR A 544 -42.68 0.04 9.73
CA TYR A 544 -43.55 1.18 9.98
C TYR A 544 -43.84 1.30 11.47
N VAL A 545 -43.94 2.53 11.96
CA VAL A 545 -44.45 2.87 13.28
C VAL A 545 -45.73 3.68 13.09
N THR A 546 -46.86 3.16 13.55
CA THR A 546 -48.16 3.82 13.47
C THR A 546 -48.56 4.31 14.85
N ASP A 547 -48.81 5.61 15.00
CA ASP A 547 -49.42 6.18 16.20
C ASP A 547 -50.91 5.82 16.23
N GLN A 548 -51.34 5.05 17.23
CA GLN A 548 -52.75 4.62 17.33
C GLN A 548 -53.71 5.77 17.65
N GLN A 549 -53.21 6.91 18.14
CA GLN A 549 -54.05 8.07 18.47
C GLN A 549 -54.15 9.07 17.32
N SER A 550 -53.04 9.39 16.66
CA SER A 550 -53.03 10.37 15.56
C SER A 550 -53.18 9.74 14.16
N ALA A 551 -53.06 8.42 14.06
CA ALA A 551 -52.95 7.68 12.80
C ALA A 551 -51.71 8.08 11.95
N GLU A 552 -50.73 8.79 12.54
CA GLU A 552 -49.45 9.10 11.87
C GLU A 552 -48.67 7.80 11.63
N VAL A 553 -48.29 7.55 10.38
CA VAL A 553 -47.46 6.40 9.97
C VAL A 553 -46.08 6.91 9.60
N ILE A 554 -45.05 6.36 10.24
CA ILE A 554 -43.65 6.71 10.01
C ILE A 554 -42.92 5.45 9.55
N ALA A 555 -42.36 5.46 8.34
CA ALA A 555 -41.43 4.42 7.92
C ALA A 555 -40.07 4.62 8.58
N HIS A 556 -39.30 3.54 8.75
CA HIS A 556 -37.95 3.63 9.31
C HIS A 556 -36.92 4.32 8.38
N SER A 557 -37.25 4.45 7.09
CA SER A 557 -36.43 4.99 6.01
C SER A 557 -37.30 5.79 5.04
N TYR A 558 -36.69 6.54 4.12
CA TYR A 558 -37.42 7.39 3.17
C TYR A 558 -38.41 6.60 2.30
N GLN A 559 -37.94 5.50 1.70
CA GLN A 559 -38.80 4.50 1.06
C GLN A 559 -39.43 3.60 2.15
N PRO A 560 -40.68 3.15 1.97
CA PRO A 560 -41.46 3.23 0.73
C PRO A 560 -42.40 4.44 0.66
N THR A 561 -42.52 5.22 1.73
CA THR A 561 -43.53 6.30 1.81
C THR A 561 -43.20 7.52 0.94
N CYS A 562 -41.92 7.72 0.62
CA CYS A 562 -41.42 8.89 -0.14
C CYS A 562 -41.88 10.24 0.43
N CYS A 563 -42.16 10.29 1.74
CA CYS A 563 -42.62 11.51 2.38
C CYS A 563 -41.42 12.34 2.85
N GLU A 564 -41.39 13.64 2.59
CA GLU A 564 -40.30 14.52 3.07
C GLU A 564 -40.42 14.84 4.58
N ARG A 565 -41.59 14.59 5.17
CA ARG A 565 -41.87 14.72 6.60
C ARG A 565 -42.54 13.42 7.05
N PRO A 566 -41.85 12.53 7.76
CA PRO A 566 -40.73 12.77 8.67
C PRO A 566 -39.38 13.08 8.01
N HIS A 567 -38.48 13.72 8.75
CA HIS A 567 -37.11 13.95 8.27
C HIS A 567 -36.29 12.66 8.35
N TYR A 568 -35.66 12.29 7.24
CA TYR A 568 -34.85 11.08 7.12
C TYR A 568 -33.37 11.39 6.98
N LYS A 569 -32.56 10.65 7.74
CA LYS A 569 -31.11 10.67 7.68
C LYS A 569 -30.57 9.25 7.64
N THR A 570 -29.58 9.00 6.79
CA THR A 570 -28.96 7.69 6.65
C THR A 570 -27.47 7.80 6.87
N ARG A 571 -26.88 6.87 7.61
CA ARG A 571 -25.42 6.76 7.78
C ARG A 571 -24.97 5.36 7.42
N PHE A 572 -23.92 5.29 6.62
CA PHE A 572 -23.19 4.05 6.37
C PHE A 572 -21.86 4.09 7.11
N ASN A 573 -21.54 3.00 7.80
CA ASN A 573 -20.25 2.82 8.48
C ASN A 573 -19.87 1.32 8.45
N ASP A 574 -18.65 1.00 8.87
CA ASP A 574 -18.15 -0.38 8.89
C ASP A 574 -18.92 -1.30 9.85
N ALA A 575 -19.66 -0.73 10.82
CA ALA A 575 -20.44 -1.48 11.78
C ALA A 575 -21.86 -1.81 11.27
N GLY A 576 -22.33 -1.17 10.20
CA GLY A 576 -23.68 -1.40 9.65
C GLY A 576 -24.29 -0.19 8.96
N ILE A 577 -25.63 -0.21 8.89
CA ILE A 577 -26.44 0.86 8.30
C ILE A 577 -27.32 1.46 9.39
N GLU A 578 -27.34 2.79 9.49
CA GLU A 578 -28.21 3.51 10.40
C GLU A 578 -29.22 4.38 9.65
N PHE A 579 -30.48 4.35 10.08
CA PHE A 579 -31.53 5.28 9.66
C PHE A 579 -32.09 6.03 10.86
N ASP A 580 -32.18 7.35 10.75
CA ASP A 580 -32.95 8.20 11.65
C ASP A 580 -34.17 8.75 10.91
N ALA A 581 -35.36 8.55 11.46
CA ALA A 581 -36.61 9.14 10.98
C ALA A 581 -37.26 9.95 12.11
N SER A 582 -37.60 11.21 11.87
CA SER A 582 -38.20 12.09 12.90
C SER A 582 -39.54 12.65 12.45
N GLY A 583 -40.63 12.14 13.02
CA GLY A 583 -42.00 12.61 12.80
C GLY A 583 -42.49 13.57 13.88
N THR A 584 -43.80 13.75 13.94
CA THR A 584 -44.46 14.68 14.86
C THR A 584 -44.46 14.13 16.29
N THR A 585 -44.88 12.88 16.45
CA THR A 585 -45.02 12.24 17.78
C THR A 585 -43.82 11.37 18.13
N PHE A 586 -43.24 10.66 17.14
CA PHE A 586 -42.16 9.71 17.35
C PHE A 586 -40.89 10.06 16.57
N SER A 587 -39.74 9.67 17.11
CA SER A 587 -38.50 9.49 16.35
C SER A 587 -38.06 8.04 16.37
N ILE A 588 -37.60 7.56 15.24
CA ILE A 588 -37.16 6.19 15.01
C ILE A 588 -35.66 6.22 14.70
N HIS A 589 -34.90 5.37 15.39
CA HIS A 589 -33.52 5.08 15.04
C HIS A 589 -33.40 3.59 14.71
N THR A 590 -32.94 3.26 13.51
CA THR A 590 -32.76 1.88 13.06
C THR A 590 -31.30 1.60 12.81
N HIS A 591 -30.80 0.48 13.32
CA HIS A 591 -29.45 -0.01 13.04
C HIS A 591 -29.52 -1.43 12.46
N ILE A 592 -28.91 -1.64 11.30
CA ILE A 592 -28.95 -2.87 10.53
C ILE A 592 -27.54 -3.45 10.41
N VAL A 593 -27.40 -4.73 10.75
CA VAL A 593 -26.15 -5.48 10.70
C VAL A 593 -26.37 -6.89 10.16
N VAL A 594 -25.33 -7.51 9.63
CA VAL A 594 -25.28 -8.96 9.35
C VAL A 594 -24.41 -9.61 10.42
N SER A 595 -24.86 -10.72 11.01
CA SER A 595 -24.09 -11.43 12.03
C SER A 595 -22.85 -12.08 11.41
N PRO A 596 -21.66 -11.95 12.01
CA PRO A 596 -20.48 -12.64 11.51
C PRO A 596 -20.49 -14.15 11.81
N GLU A 597 -21.33 -14.61 12.74
CA GLU A 597 -21.37 -16.00 13.21
C GLU A 597 -22.54 -16.81 12.61
N ASP A 598 -23.64 -16.14 12.26
CA ASP A 598 -24.89 -16.77 11.80
C ASP A 598 -25.37 -16.07 10.52
N ASP A 599 -26.01 -16.82 9.62
CA ASP A 599 -26.60 -16.29 8.38
C ASP A 599 -27.93 -15.54 8.64
N VAL A 600 -27.79 -14.42 9.33
CA VAL A 600 -28.90 -13.59 9.81
C VAL A 600 -28.58 -12.11 9.68
N GLU A 601 -29.52 -11.35 9.14
CA GLU A 601 -29.54 -9.89 9.33
C GLU A 601 -30.38 -9.51 10.55
N ILE A 602 -29.89 -8.54 11.30
CA ILE A 602 -30.52 -8.03 12.52
C ILE A 602 -30.80 -6.54 12.32
N ARG A 603 -32.07 -6.16 12.50
CA ARG A 603 -32.53 -4.78 12.42
C ARG A 603 -33.06 -4.35 13.78
N ARG A 604 -32.32 -3.47 14.43
CA ARG A 604 -32.65 -2.90 15.74
C ARG A 604 -33.32 -1.56 15.57
N ILE A 605 -34.58 -1.44 15.93
CA ILE A 605 -35.39 -0.23 15.85
C ILE A 605 -35.62 0.33 17.24
N THR A 606 -35.30 1.60 17.45
CA THR A 606 -35.56 2.32 18.69
C THR A 606 -36.60 3.40 18.42
N VAL A 607 -37.76 3.26 19.06
CA VAL A 607 -38.87 4.23 18.96
C VAL A 607 -38.85 5.13 20.19
N THR A 608 -38.76 6.44 19.98
CA THR A 608 -38.72 7.43 21.05
C THR A 608 -39.92 8.34 20.97
N ASN A 609 -40.65 8.48 22.08
CA ASN A 609 -41.82 9.36 22.18
C ASN A 609 -41.40 10.80 22.51
N ARG A 610 -41.66 11.71 21.57
CA ARG A 610 -41.36 13.14 21.67
C ARG A 610 -42.50 13.96 22.28
N SER A 611 -43.67 13.34 22.49
CA SER A 611 -44.82 14.00 23.10
C SER A 611 -44.74 14.00 24.63
N ARG A 612 -45.60 14.79 25.29
CA ARG A 612 -45.68 14.91 26.76
C ARG A 612 -46.51 13.82 27.45
N GLN A 613 -47.15 12.93 26.68
CA GLN A 613 -48.03 11.88 27.20
C GLN A 613 -47.53 10.51 26.75
N THR A 614 -47.90 9.46 27.48
CA THR A 614 -47.68 8.08 27.00
C THR A 614 -48.49 7.87 25.73
N ARG A 615 -47.83 7.34 24.68
CA ARG A 615 -48.46 7.11 23.37
C ARG A 615 -48.45 5.63 23.01
N PRO A 616 -49.59 5.02 22.68
CA PRO A 616 -49.65 3.70 22.09
C PRO A 616 -49.27 3.76 20.60
N PHE A 617 -48.51 2.77 20.14
CA PHE A 617 -48.08 2.64 18.75
C PHE A 617 -48.01 1.17 18.32
N ASP A 618 -48.10 0.97 17.02
CA ASP A 618 -47.86 -0.32 16.37
C ASP A 618 -46.55 -0.26 15.60
N ILE A 619 -45.70 -1.27 15.77
CA ILE A 619 -44.56 -1.52 14.88
C ILE A 619 -44.95 -2.64 13.93
N THR A 620 -44.89 -2.40 12.62
CA THR A 620 -45.28 -3.38 11.58
C THR A 620 -44.13 -3.56 10.59
N SER A 621 -43.62 -4.78 10.43
CA SER A 621 -42.62 -5.12 9.39
C SER A 621 -43.30 -5.54 8.09
N TYR A 622 -42.63 -5.41 6.96
CA TYR A 622 -43.09 -5.92 5.68
C TYR A 622 -41.90 -6.34 4.82
N THR A 623 -41.93 -7.55 4.26
CA THR A 623 -40.99 -7.99 3.25
C THR A 623 -41.64 -9.00 2.30
N GLU A 624 -41.28 -8.95 1.04
CA GLU A 624 -41.75 -9.89 0.02
C GLU A 624 -40.77 -11.06 -0.11
N VAL A 625 -41.21 -12.30 0.11
CA VAL A 625 -40.34 -13.48 0.18
C VAL A 625 -40.23 -14.21 -1.17
N VAL A 626 -39.05 -14.78 -1.46
CA VAL A 626 -38.74 -15.42 -2.75
C VAL A 626 -38.19 -16.86 -2.60
N LEU A 627 -37.09 -17.03 -1.86
CA LEU A 627 -36.37 -18.30 -1.62
C LEU A 627 -35.90 -19.04 -2.87
N ALA A 628 -35.58 -18.31 -3.94
CA ALA A 628 -35.19 -18.89 -5.23
C ALA A 628 -34.10 -18.02 -5.89
N PRO A 629 -33.39 -18.53 -6.92
CA PRO A 629 -32.51 -17.69 -7.72
C PRO A 629 -33.27 -16.48 -8.27
N ALA A 630 -32.67 -15.29 -8.17
CA ALA A 630 -33.32 -14.03 -8.55
C ALA A 630 -33.85 -14.04 -10.00
N ALA A 631 -33.12 -14.67 -10.92
CA ALA A 631 -33.53 -14.82 -12.31
C ALA A 631 -34.83 -15.64 -12.49
N SER A 632 -35.06 -16.64 -11.64
CA SER A 632 -36.28 -17.46 -11.69
C SER A 632 -37.50 -16.69 -11.21
N ASP A 633 -37.37 -15.92 -10.12
CA ASP A 633 -38.44 -15.03 -9.64
C ASP A 633 -38.73 -13.90 -10.64
N MET A 634 -37.70 -13.38 -11.32
CA MET A 634 -37.85 -12.40 -12.41
C MET A 634 -38.67 -12.94 -13.60
N ALA A 635 -38.39 -14.17 -14.03
CA ALA A 635 -38.99 -14.74 -15.23
C ALA A 635 -40.48 -15.09 -15.03
N HIS A 636 -40.83 -15.71 -13.89
CA HIS A 636 -42.20 -16.18 -13.62
C HIS A 636 -42.60 -15.99 -12.14
N PRO A 637 -42.84 -14.75 -11.66
CA PRO A 637 -43.11 -14.46 -10.25
C PRO A 637 -44.34 -15.22 -9.71
N ALA A 638 -45.47 -15.14 -10.41
CA ALA A 638 -46.72 -15.78 -9.99
C ALA A 638 -46.58 -17.31 -9.88
N PHE A 639 -45.80 -17.93 -10.77
CA PHE A 639 -45.53 -19.36 -10.69
C PHE A 639 -44.56 -19.70 -9.56
N SER A 640 -43.52 -18.88 -9.35
CA SER A 640 -42.55 -19.07 -8.26
C SER A 640 -43.21 -19.01 -6.88
N ASN A 641 -44.13 -18.06 -6.68
CA ASN A 641 -44.86 -17.85 -5.44
C ASN A 641 -45.67 -19.08 -5.00
N LEU A 642 -46.23 -19.86 -5.96
CA LEU A 642 -47.00 -21.06 -5.64
C LEU A 642 -46.20 -22.08 -4.82
N PHE A 643 -44.88 -22.07 -4.90
CA PHE A 643 -44.03 -23.02 -4.18
C PHE A 643 -43.68 -22.58 -2.78
N VAL A 644 -43.92 -21.32 -2.39
CA VAL A 644 -43.61 -20.83 -1.04
C VAL A 644 -44.75 -21.18 -0.09
N GLN A 645 -44.41 -21.75 1.06
CA GLN A 645 -45.32 -21.97 2.17
C GLN A 645 -44.84 -21.21 3.40
N THR A 646 -45.80 -20.69 4.17
CA THR A 646 -45.53 -19.97 5.42
C THR A 646 -46.13 -20.70 6.61
N GLU A 647 -45.48 -20.57 7.76
CA GLU A 647 -45.96 -21.09 9.04
C GLU A 647 -45.69 -20.06 10.13
N ILE A 648 -46.70 -19.77 10.96
CA ILE A 648 -46.62 -18.89 12.10
C ILE A 648 -46.28 -19.71 13.34
N VAL A 649 -45.20 -19.31 14.00
CA VAL A 649 -44.74 -19.93 15.24
C VAL A 649 -44.99 -18.97 16.39
N ASP A 650 -46.23 -19.00 16.93
CA ASP A 650 -46.70 -18.04 17.95
C ASP A 650 -45.77 -17.92 19.17
N ARG A 651 -45.25 -19.05 19.66
CA ARG A 651 -44.33 -19.08 20.81
C ARG A 651 -43.06 -18.26 20.60
N LEU A 652 -42.60 -18.17 19.35
CA LEU A 652 -41.38 -17.45 18.97
C LEU A 652 -41.70 -16.07 18.37
N GLU A 653 -42.98 -15.70 18.27
CA GLU A 653 -43.45 -14.50 17.59
C GLU A 653 -42.82 -14.34 16.19
N ALA A 654 -42.88 -15.41 15.41
CA ALA A 654 -42.13 -15.54 14.17
C ALA A 654 -42.93 -16.19 13.03
N ILE A 655 -42.46 -15.96 11.81
CA ILE A 655 -42.97 -16.60 10.59
C ILE A 655 -41.81 -17.37 9.95
N LEU A 656 -42.04 -18.65 9.70
CA LEU A 656 -41.19 -19.50 8.86
C LEU A 656 -41.71 -19.46 7.42
N ALA A 657 -40.80 -19.44 6.46
CA ALA A 657 -41.09 -19.57 5.04
C ALA A 657 -40.14 -20.59 4.43
N HIS A 658 -40.67 -21.52 3.64
CA HIS A 658 -39.87 -22.50 2.92
C HIS A 658 -40.49 -22.78 1.56
N ARG A 659 -39.73 -23.44 0.68
CA ARG A 659 -40.26 -23.93 -0.60
C ARG A 659 -40.71 -25.37 -0.49
N ARG A 660 -41.84 -25.68 -1.12
CA ARG A 660 -42.32 -27.05 -1.27
C ARG A 660 -41.32 -27.84 -2.12
N PRO A 661 -40.81 -28.98 -1.62
CA PRO A 661 -39.94 -29.83 -2.40
C PRO A 661 -40.69 -30.37 -3.62
N ARG A 662 -40.00 -30.44 -4.75
CA ARG A 662 -40.47 -31.04 -6.01
C ARG A 662 -40.15 -32.53 -6.06
N GLU A 663 -39.13 -32.96 -5.34
CA GLU A 663 -38.70 -34.35 -5.19
C GLU A 663 -38.61 -34.74 -3.72
N GLU A 664 -38.81 -36.01 -3.40
CA GLU A 664 -38.94 -36.52 -2.03
C GLU A 664 -37.69 -36.26 -1.14
N ASN A 665 -36.51 -36.12 -1.76
CA ASN A 665 -35.22 -35.88 -1.10
C ASN A 665 -34.64 -34.48 -1.36
N GLU A 666 -35.42 -33.53 -1.90
CA GLU A 666 -34.94 -32.17 -2.14
C GLU A 666 -34.75 -31.42 -0.82
N VAL A 667 -33.52 -30.97 -0.56
CA VAL A 667 -33.21 -30.09 0.58
C VAL A 667 -33.68 -28.68 0.22
N THR A 668 -34.62 -28.14 0.99
CA THR A 668 -35.22 -26.83 0.74
C THR A 668 -34.77 -25.81 1.78
N ALA A 669 -34.43 -24.60 1.34
CA ALA A 669 -34.04 -23.54 2.25
C ALA A 669 -35.23 -23.06 3.11
N TRP A 670 -34.96 -22.84 4.39
CA TRP A 670 -35.89 -22.30 5.37
C TRP A 670 -35.47 -20.90 5.77
N MET A 671 -36.39 -19.96 5.66
CA MET A 671 -36.23 -18.60 6.12
C MET A 671 -37.11 -18.36 7.35
N PHE A 672 -36.56 -17.62 8.30
CA PHE A 672 -37.18 -17.27 9.56
C PHE A 672 -37.21 -15.75 9.71
N HIS A 673 -38.39 -15.19 9.96
CA HIS A 673 -38.61 -13.78 10.26
C HIS A 673 -39.22 -13.64 11.64
N ALA A 674 -38.56 -12.95 12.57
CA ALA A 674 -39.05 -12.79 13.95
C ALA A 674 -38.89 -11.37 14.46
N MET A 675 -39.81 -10.95 15.34
CA MET A 675 -39.80 -9.65 15.98
C MET A 675 -39.87 -9.77 17.50
N ALA A 676 -38.90 -9.18 18.20
CA ALA A 676 -38.81 -9.19 19.65
C ALA A 676 -38.69 -7.77 20.23
N ILE A 677 -39.51 -7.46 21.24
CA ILE A 677 -39.40 -6.21 22.02
C ILE A 677 -38.60 -6.47 23.29
N HIS A 678 -37.67 -5.58 23.62
CA HIS A 678 -36.94 -5.64 24.88
C HIS A 678 -37.81 -5.11 26.03
N GLY A 679 -38.12 -5.97 27.01
CA GLY A 679 -38.92 -5.65 28.19
C GLY A 679 -40.17 -6.53 28.34
N ASN A 680 -40.59 -6.78 29.59
CA ASN A 680 -41.74 -7.63 29.90
C ASN A 680 -43.02 -6.77 29.98
N THR A 681 -43.68 -6.56 28.86
CA THR A 681 -44.96 -5.82 28.77
C THR A 681 -45.96 -6.64 27.96
N GLY A 682 -47.22 -6.69 28.40
CA GLY A 682 -48.31 -7.40 27.72
C GLY A 682 -48.55 -6.86 26.30
N ARG A 683 -47.79 -7.39 25.34
CA ARG A 683 -47.84 -7.03 23.92
C ARG A 683 -48.78 -7.98 23.18
N GLN A 684 -49.43 -7.45 22.16
CA GLN A 684 -50.21 -8.24 21.21
C GLN A 684 -49.42 -8.32 19.91
N THR A 685 -49.22 -9.54 19.42
CA THR A 685 -48.52 -9.82 18.16
C THR A 685 -49.53 -10.37 17.16
N SER A 686 -49.53 -9.85 15.94
CA SER A 686 -50.34 -10.34 14.83
C SER A 686 -49.51 -10.47 13.56
N PHE A 687 -49.98 -11.28 12.60
CA PHE A 687 -49.20 -11.74 11.46
C PHE A 687 -49.98 -11.62 10.16
N GLU A 688 -49.31 -11.30 9.06
CA GLU A 688 -49.85 -11.37 7.72
C GLU A 688 -48.82 -12.00 6.78
N THR A 689 -49.30 -12.96 5.97
CA THR A 689 -48.47 -13.68 5.00
C THR A 689 -48.95 -13.54 3.56
N ASP A 690 -50.11 -12.91 3.32
CA ASP A 690 -50.65 -12.63 1.98
C ASP A 690 -50.49 -11.14 1.62
N ARG A 691 -49.74 -10.87 0.54
CA ARG A 691 -49.45 -9.53 0.04
C ARG A 691 -50.71 -8.77 -0.38
N ALA A 692 -51.67 -9.45 -1.00
CA ALA A 692 -52.91 -8.82 -1.47
C ALA A 692 -53.78 -8.36 -0.27
N ARG A 693 -53.72 -9.10 0.84
CA ARG A 693 -54.37 -8.73 2.10
C ARG A 693 -53.65 -7.59 2.81
N PHE A 694 -52.32 -7.63 2.85
CA PHE A 694 -51.51 -6.58 3.48
C PHE A 694 -51.65 -5.24 2.75
N LEU A 695 -51.44 -5.23 1.43
CA LEU A 695 -51.47 -4.02 0.63
C LEU A 695 -52.89 -3.53 0.36
N GLY A 696 -53.81 -4.43 0.01
CA GLY A 696 -55.13 -4.09 -0.50
C GLY A 696 -55.11 -3.73 -1.99
N ARG A 697 -56.30 -3.75 -2.61
CA ARG A 697 -56.44 -3.53 -4.07
C ARG A 697 -55.99 -2.13 -4.47
N GLY A 698 -55.07 -2.04 -5.43
CA GLY A 698 -54.61 -0.79 -6.03
C GLY A 698 -53.63 0.02 -5.17
N ARG A 699 -53.09 -0.58 -4.11
CA ARG A 699 -52.18 0.06 -3.15
C ARG A 699 -50.79 -0.54 -3.23
N THR A 700 -49.84 0.15 -2.61
CA THR A 700 -48.41 -0.17 -2.60
C THR A 700 -47.89 -0.20 -1.16
N PRO A 701 -46.64 -0.61 -0.92
CA PRO A 701 -46.04 -0.50 0.41
C PRO A 701 -46.07 0.93 0.98
N ALA A 702 -46.19 1.97 0.14
CA ALA A 702 -46.28 3.36 0.58
C ALA A 702 -47.60 3.68 1.32
N ASP A 703 -48.70 2.99 0.98
CA ASP A 703 -50.07 3.31 1.41
C ASP A 703 -50.90 2.06 1.76
N ALA A 704 -50.23 1.02 2.25
CA ALA A 704 -50.80 -0.30 2.50
C ALA A 704 -52.04 -0.27 3.40
N GLN A 705 -53.06 -1.05 3.03
CA GLN A 705 -54.31 -1.18 3.79
C GLN A 705 -54.10 -1.62 5.22
N ALA A 706 -53.16 -2.54 5.46
CA ALA A 706 -52.84 -2.99 6.81
C ALA A 706 -52.48 -1.82 7.74
N LEU A 707 -51.87 -0.74 7.25
CA LEU A 707 -51.41 0.39 8.08
C LEU A 707 -52.53 1.37 8.46
N MET A 708 -53.73 1.23 7.88
CA MET A 708 -54.86 2.12 8.18
C MET A 708 -55.45 1.85 9.56
N PRO A 709 -55.96 2.89 10.24
CA PRO A 709 -56.59 2.75 11.55
C PRO A 709 -57.69 1.67 11.57
N GLY A 710 -57.63 0.78 12.56
CA GLY A 710 -58.63 -0.29 12.75
C GLY A 710 -58.45 -1.51 11.83
N SER A 711 -57.38 -1.60 11.05
CA SER A 711 -57.10 -2.76 10.20
C SER A 711 -56.40 -3.87 10.99
N GLU A 712 -56.90 -5.09 10.89
CA GLU A 712 -56.32 -6.28 11.53
C GLU A 712 -55.53 -7.12 10.52
N LEU A 713 -54.43 -7.74 10.98
CA LEU A 713 -53.70 -8.73 10.19
C LEU A 713 -54.40 -10.09 10.34
N THR A 714 -54.57 -10.81 9.22
CA THR A 714 -55.50 -11.95 9.20
C THR A 714 -54.97 -13.23 9.85
N GLY A 715 -53.66 -13.34 10.05
CA GLY A 715 -53.01 -14.54 10.58
C GLY A 715 -53.07 -15.74 9.64
N GLN A 716 -53.32 -15.54 8.33
CA GLN A 716 -53.27 -16.63 7.37
C GLN A 716 -51.86 -17.21 7.25
N GLN A 717 -51.77 -18.52 7.05
CA GLN A 717 -50.53 -19.27 6.88
C GLN A 717 -50.76 -20.46 5.94
N GLY A 718 -49.70 -21.09 5.47
CA GLY A 718 -49.72 -22.20 4.53
C GLY A 718 -49.38 -21.74 3.11
N ALA A 719 -50.08 -22.30 2.12
CA ALA A 719 -49.87 -21.98 0.70
C ALA A 719 -50.65 -20.72 0.30
N VAL A 720 -49.97 -19.57 0.31
CA VAL A 720 -50.51 -18.26 -0.09
C VAL A 720 -50.11 -17.92 -1.52
N LEU A 721 -50.97 -17.20 -2.25
CA LEU A 721 -50.75 -16.91 -3.69
C LEU A 721 -49.66 -15.87 -3.94
N ASP A 722 -49.49 -14.92 -3.01
CA ASP A 722 -48.50 -13.84 -3.10
C ASP A 722 -47.87 -13.64 -1.72
N PRO A 723 -46.81 -14.40 -1.38
CA PRO A 723 -46.30 -14.51 -0.03
C PRO A 723 -45.52 -13.25 0.41
N VAL A 724 -45.84 -12.76 1.61
CA VAL A 724 -45.07 -11.75 2.36
C VAL A 724 -44.79 -12.25 3.77
N LEU A 725 -43.89 -11.58 4.47
CA LEU A 725 -43.69 -11.79 5.91
C LEU A 725 -43.92 -10.45 6.60
N SER A 726 -45.00 -10.37 7.39
CA SER A 726 -45.34 -9.19 8.16
C SER A 726 -45.74 -9.55 9.58
N ILE A 727 -45.09 -8.89 10.53
CA ILE A 727 -45.37 -9.01 11.96
C ILE A 727 -45.72 -7.62 12.47
N ARG A 728 -46.83 -7.52 13.20
CA ARG A 728 -47.22 -6.32 13.94
C ARG A 728 -47.15 -6.59 15.44
N GLN A 729 -46.55 -5.66 16.18
CA GLN A 729 -46.60 -5.64 17.64
C GLN A 729 -47.09 -4.29 18.17
N SER A 730 -48.05 -4.33 19.09
CA SER A 730 -48.59 -3.14 19.75
C SER A 730 -47.89 -2.87 21.09
N SER A 731 -47.53 -1.61 21.35
CA SER A 731 -46.84 -1.20 22.58
C SER A 731 -47.14 0.24 22.97
N ASP A 732 -47.00 0.58 24.25
CA ASP A 732 -47.05 1.96 24.74
C ASP A 732 -45.64 2.52 24.95
N VAL A 733 -45.41 3.83 24.86
CA VAL A 733 -44.12 4.41 25.25
C VAL A 733 -44.31 5.70 26.02
N LYS A 734 -43.67 5.81 27.19
CA LYS A 734 -43.75 6.98 28.07
C LYS A 734 -43.03 8.18 27.44
N SER A 735 -43.49 9.39 27.77
CA SER A 735 -42.85 10.64 27.35
C SER A 735 -41.35 10.64 27.65
N GLY A 736 -40.53 11.03 26.67
CA GLY A 736 -39.08 11.18 26.81
C GLY A 736 -38.29 9.88 27.01
N ARG A 737 -38.93 8.70 26.92
CA ARG A 737 -38.24 7.40 26.92
C ARG A 737 -38.25 6.77 25.54
N GLY A 738 -37.19 6.03 25.23
CA GLY A 738 -37.12 5.14 24.07
C GLY A 738 -37.53 3.70 24.44
N ARG A 739 -38.15 2.98 23.51
CA ARG A 739 -38.29 1.51 23.56
C ARG A 739 -37.51 0.88 22.40
N HIS A 740 -36.87 -0.25 22.67
CA HIS A 740 -36.07 -0.98 21.68
C HIS A 740 -36.82 -2.22 21.18
N HIS A 741 -36.95 -2.31 19.87
CA HIS A 741 -37.46 -3.45 19.13
C HIS A 741 -36.33 -4.03 18.28
N ARG A 742 -36.27 -5.34 18.13
CA ARG A 742 -35.35 -6.02 17.22
C ARG A 742 -36.17 -6.94 16.34
N TYR A 743 -35.90 -6.96 15.06
CA TYR A 743 -36.35 -8.06 14.22
C TYR A 743 -35.18 -8.63 13.45
N ALA A 744 -35.26 -9.93 13.17
CA ALA A 744 -34.19 -10.69 12.56
C ALA A 744 -34.75 -11.52 11.39
N LEU A 745 -33.99 -11.55 10.30
CA LEU A 745 -34.26 -12.36 9.11
C LEU A 745 -33.10 -13.35 8.97
N ARG A 746 -33.33 -14.63 9.28
CA ARG A 746 -32.34 -15.72 9.21
C ARG A 746 -32.72 -16.69 8.10
N CYS A 747 -31.75 -17.31 7.44
CA CYS A 747 -32.00 -18.44 6.54
C CYS A 747 -31.06 -19.60 6.90
N ASP A 748 -31.55 -20.84 6.78
CA ASP A 748 -30.78 -22.07 7.01
C ASP A 748 -31.29 -23.17 6.05
N THR A 749 -30.55 -24.27 5.90
CA THR A 749 -30.96 -25.46 5.10
C THR A 749 -31.59 -26.53 5.95
#